data_AF-A0A495VNX3-F1
#
_entry.id   AF-A0A495VNX3-F1
#
_cell.length_a   1.000
_cell.length_b   1.000
_cell.length_c   1.000
_cell.angle_alpha   90.00
_cell.angle_beta   90.00
_cell.angle_gamma   90.00
#
_symmetry.space_group_name_H-M   'P 1'
#
loop_
_entity.id
_entity.type
_entity.pdbx_description
1 polymer ?
#
loop_
_entity_poly.entity_id
_entity_poly.type
_entity_poly.pdbx_seq_one_letter_code
_entity_poly.pdbx_strand_id
1 'polypeptide(L)'
;MFTKILIANRGEIACRVIKTARRMGIRTVAVYSEADANARHVRLADEAVLLGPAAARESYLVADKIIEACQRTGAQAVHPGYGFLSENEEFAEALTAAGLVFIGPPASAIRAMGSKSEAKKLMGTANVPLTPGYHGDDQRPTLLHAEAEKIGYPVLIKAAAGGGGKGMRLVEKSEDFPDALASCKREALSSFGDDHVLIEKYITKPRHVEIQVFADTLGNCVYLFERDCSVQRRHQKVLEEAPAPGMSEARRREMGEAAVAAAKAVGYVGAGTVEFIANQDGSFFFMEMNTRLQVEHPVTEMITGQDLVEWQLRVAAGQPLPLKQEQLEIRGHALEARIYAEDASKGFLPATGKLVRLVPPAESINVRVDTGVEEGDEITPFYDPMIAKLIVWDETRDGALARMRKALADYRVAGLTTNIDFLSRLVACPAFAKADLDTGLIERQKDFLFPAAQPVPRDALLVATVGELLWEQHAAKQAAQTGGDPWSPWHARDGWRMNLSAARTISFRDGETLVDVQVRYHGQRWEIALFGESTVASGKKLDGDRFAVELDDRRLIASVVAVDDKRTVFLQGSTYSLLRDDPLHRVDAGDSHGGGLTAPMPGKVVALLAQPGQKVDKGTPLLILEAMKMEHTITAPAAGTLKAFCYAAGEQVSDGAALVEFEGD
;
A
#
# COMPACT_ATOMS: atom_id res chain seq x y z
N MET A 1 -2.95 -21.61 27.39
CA MET A 1 -3.25 -21.42 25.95
C MET A 1 -4.65 -20.85 25.83
N PHE A 2 -4.87 -19.85 24.99
CA PHE A 2 -6.20 -19.25 24.82
C PHE A 2 -7.17 -20.19 24.11
N THR A 3 -8.44 -20.09 24.46
CA THR A 3 -9.54 -20.81 23.79
C THR A 3 -10.35 -19.90 22.87
N LYS A 4 -10.34 -18.59 23.14
CA LYS A 4 -11.00 -17.56 22.32
C LYS A 4 -10.24 -16.23 22.43
N ILE A 5 -9.97 -15.60 21.30
CA ILE A 5 -9.34 -14.26 21.22
C ILE A 5 -10.18 -13.32 20.36
N LEU A 6 -10.08 -12.02 20.65
CA LEU A 6 -10.63 -10.96 19.81
C LEU A 6 -9.50 -10.31 19.02
N ILE A 7 -9.77 -9.96 17.76
CA ILE A 7 -8.81 -9.30 16.88
C ILE A 7 -9.26 -7.86 16.68
N ALA A 8 -8.56 -6.92 17.29
CA ALA A 8 -8.88 -5.50 17.29
C ALA A 8 -8.31 -4.80 16.04
N ASN A 9 -8.60 -5.35 14.86
CA ASN A 9 -8.13 -4.84 13.57
C ASN A 9 -9.04 -5.30 12.43
N ARG A 10 -8.75 -4.86 11.20
CA ARG A 10 -9.48 -5.20 9.98
C ARG A 10 -8.57 -5.66 8.86
N GLY A 11 -9.17 -6.02 7.73
CA GLY A 11 -8.45 -6.26 6.49
C GLY A 11 -7.51 -7.47 6.54
N GLU A 12 -6.38 -7.37 5.86
CA GLU A 12 -5.42 -8.48 5.71
C GLU A 12 -4.94 -9.00 7.06
N ILE A 13 -4.53 -8.12 7.98
CA ILE A 13 -3.92 -8.57 9.23
C ILE A 13 -4.90 -9.31 10.12
N ALA A 14 -6.18 -8.91 10.10
CA ALA A 14 -7.22 -9.67 10.79
C ALA A 14 -7.36 -11.08 10.17
N CYS A 15 -7.38 -11.20 8.85
CA CYS A 15 -7.40 -12.49 8.15
C CYS A 15 -6.18 -13.36 8.50
N ARG A 16 -4.98 -12.75 8.51
CA ARG A 16 -3.71 -13.39 8.85
C ARG A 16 -3.72 -13.96 10.27
N VAL A 17 -4.23 -13.20 11.24
CA VAL A 17 -4.34 -13.65 12.64
C VAL A 17 -5.38 -14.76 12.79
N ILE A 18 -6.55 -14.63 12.14
CA ILE A 18 -7.60 -15.68 12.13
C ILE A 18 -7.04 -16.99 11.60
N LYS A 19 -6.29 -16.96 10.50
CA LYS A 19 -5.70 -18.15 9.87
C LYS A 19 -4.81 -18.93 10.84
N THR A 20 -3.95 -18.24 11.59
CA THR A 20 -3.09 -18.89 12.60
C THR A 20 -3.87 -19.34 13.83
N ALA A 21 -4.75 -18.50 14.37
CA ALA A 21 -5.59 -18.87 15.51
C ALA A 21 -6.41 -20.14 15.23
N ARG A 22 -7.04 -20.24 14.05
CA ARG A 22 -7.79 -21.42 13.60
C ARG A 22 -6.91 -22.66 13.47
N ARG A 23 -5.70 -22.54 12.89
CA ARG A 23 -4.73 -23.66 12.83
C ARG A 23 -4.35 -24.17 14.23
N MET A 24 -4.29 -23.27 15.20
CA MET A 24 -3.98 -23.57 16.60
C MET A 24 -5.21 -24.04 17.41
N GLY A 25 -6.40 -24.10 16.82
CA GLY A 25 -7.64 -24.49 17.50
C GLY A 25 -8.23 -23.42 18.43
N ILE A 26 -7.86 -22.15 18.24
CA ILE A 26 -8.36 -21.01 19.02
C ILE A 26 -9.55 -20.38 18.29
N ARG A 27 -10.66 -20.15 18.99
CA ARG A 27 -11.81 -19.42 18.43
C ARG A 27 -11.50 -17.94 18.27
N THR A 28 -12.10 -17.32 17.26
CA THR A 28 -11.78 -15.95 16.86
C THR A 28 -13.02 -15.07 16.85
N VAL A 29 -12.86 -13.86 17.38
CA VAL A 29 -13.86 -12.79 17.31
C VAL A 29 -13.30 -11.66 16.46
N ALA A 30 -13.97 -11.34 15.36
CA ALA A 30 -13.69 -10.13 14.59
C ALA A 30 -14.49 -8.94 15.14
N VAL A 31 -13.91 -7.75 15.06
CA VAL A 31 -14.67 -6.49 15.22
C VAL A 31 -14.78 -5.80 13.86
N TYR A 32 -15.85 -5.05 13.66
CA TYR A 32 -16.08 -4.37 12.39
C TYR A 32 -16.83 -3.05 12.53
N SER A 33 -16.65 -2.16 11.56
CA SER A 33 -17.47 -0.96 11.35
C SER A 33 -18.63 -1.26 10.39
N GLU A 34 -19.61 -0.36 10.28
CA GLU A 34 -20.69 -0.50 9.29
C GLU A 34 -20.17 -0.68 7.84
N ALA A 35 -19.07 -0.02 7.47
CA ALA A 35 -18.44 -0.18 6.16
C ALA A 35 -17.80 -1.56 5.94
N ASP A 36 -17.50 -2.29 7.02
CA ASP A 36 -16.85 -3.60 6.99
C ASP A 36 -17.81 -4.76 7.25
N ALA A 37 -19.13 -4.53 7.27
CA ALA A 37 -20.12 -5.57 7.58
C ALA A 37 -19.98 -6.81 6.68
N ASN A 38 -19.57 -6.61 5.43
CA ASN A 38 -19.30 -7.66 4.45
C ASN A 38 -17.80 -7.79 4.16
N ALA A 39 -16.90 -7.44 5.07
CA ALA A 39 -15.47 -7.62 4.86
C ALA A 39 -15.07 -9.09 5.05
N ARG A 40 -13.97 -9.50 4.39
CA ARG A 40 -13.48 -10.88 4.45
C ARG A 40 -13.17 -11.36 5.87
N HIS A 41 -12.55 -10.53 6.71
CA HIS A 41 -12.18 -10.92 8.08
C HIS A 41 -13.42 -11.18 8.96
N VAL A 42 -14.53 -10.47 8.71
CA VAL A 42 -15.81 -10.69 9.39
C VAL A 42 -16.39 -12.06 9.02
N ARG A 43 -16.34 -12.44 7.73
CA ARG A 43 -16.79 -13.76 7.27
C ARG A 43 -15.88 -14.90 7.76
N LEU A 44 -14.59 -14.63 7.97
CA LEU A 44 -13.62 -15.66 8.36
C LEU A 44 -13.67 -16.01 9.85
N ALA A 45 -13.99 -15.06 10.71
CA ALA A 45 -14.04 -15.26 12.17
C ALA A 45 -15.21 -16.15 12.60
N ASP A 46 -15.12 -16.74 13.79
CA ASP A 46 -16.18 -17.59 14.32
C ASP A 46 -17.36 -16.77 14.89
N GLU A 47 -17.07 -15.56 15.38
CA GLU A 47 -18.04 -14.57 15.84
C GLU A 47 -17.60 -13.16 15.37
N ALA A 48 -18.54 -12.22 15.22
CA ALA A 48 -18.22 -10.85 14.85
C ALA A 48 -19.08 -9.82 15.60
N VAL A 49 -18.49 -8.68 15.98
CA VAL A 49 -19.17 -7.60 16.73
C VAL A 49 -19.04 -6.26 16.02
N LEU A 50 -20.18 -5.59 15.79
CA LEU A 50 -20.24 -4.23 15.26
C LEU A 50 -19.77 -3.22 16.32
N LEU A 51 -18.80 -2.39 15.97
CA LEU A 51 -18.32 -1.27 16.80
C LEU A 51 -19.14 0.00 16.53
N GLY A 52 -19.59 0.24 15.30
CA GLY A 52 -20.36 1.43 14.95
C GLY A 52 -20.02 1.96 13.54
N PRO A 53 -20.12 3.29 13.33
CA PRO A 53 -19.96 3.91 12.01
C PRO A 53 -18.61 3.68 11.34
N ALA A 54 -18.55 3.98 10.04
CA ALA A 54 -17.38 3.73 9.19
C ALA A 54 -16.10 4.50 9.59
N ALA A 55 -16.18 5.64 10.26
CA ALA A 55 -14.99 6.39 10.65
C ALA A 55 -14.23 5.66 11.77
N ALA A 56 -12.92 5.40 11.58
CA ALA A 56 -12.11 4.67 12.55
C ALA A 56 -12.11 5.29 13.96
N ARG A 57 -12.12 6.63 14.05
CA ARG A 57 -12.23 7.40 15.31
C ARG A 57 -13.50 7.13 16.11
N GLU A 58 -14.54 6.62 15.46
CA GLU A 58 -15.85 6.29 16.05
C GLU A 58 -16.04 4.76 16.18
N SER A 59 -15.09 3.97 15.69
CA SER A 59 -15.11 2.49 15.68
C SER A 59 -13.80 1.89 16.19
N TYR A 60 -12.85 1.53 15.31
CA TYR A 60 -11.63 0.78 15.63
C TYR A 60 -10.68 1.49 16.61
N LEU A 61 -10.76 2.80 16.75
CA LEU A 61 -9.96 3.59 17.70
C LEU A 61 -10.65 3.81 19.05
N VAL A 62 -11.86 3.24 19.26
CA VAL A 62 -12.60 3.39 20.50
C VAL A 62 -12.37 2.17 21.40
N ALA A 63 -11.42 2.30 22.33
CA ALA A 63 -11.01 1.26 23.27
C ALA A 63 -12.19 0.62 24.02
N ASP A 64 -13.10 1.43 24.55
CA ASP A 64 -14.25 0.97 25.35
C ASP A 64 -15.13 -0.01 24.58
N LYS A 65 -15.37 0.24 23.30
CA LYS A 65 -16.19 -0.64 22.44
C LYS A 65 -15.53 -1.99 22.21
N ILE A 66 -14.20 -2.02 22.11
CA ILE A 66 -13.44 -3.27 21.96
C ILE A 66 -13.47 -4.07 23.26
N ILE A 67 -13.33 -3.40 24.42
CA ILE A 67 -13.42 -4.05 25.73
C ILE A 67 -14.83 -4.62 25.95
N GLU A 68 -15.88 -3.86 25.63
CA GLU A 68 -17.27 -4.34 25.69
C GLU A 68 -17.49 -5.57 24.78
N ALA A 69 -16.94 -5.54 23.56
CA ALA A 69 -17.00 -6.68 22.64
C ALA A 69 -16.30 -7.94 23.21
N CYS A 70 -15.16 -7.78 23.90
CA CYS A 70 -14.49 -8.88 24.58
C CYS A 70 -15.36 -9.47 25.69
N GLN A 71 -15.97 -8.61 26.52
CA GLN A 71 -16.83 -9.02 27.63
C GLN A 71 -18.07 -9.79 27.13
N ARG A 72 -18.71 -9.30 26.07
CA ARG A 72 -19.89 -9.92 25.46
C ARG A 72 -19.61 -11.29 24.84
N THR A 73 -18.42 -11.47 24.27
CA THR A 73 -18.06 -12.71 23.54
C THR A 73 -17.27 -13.70 24.39
N GLY A 74 -16.77 -13.28 25.55
CA GLY A 74 -15.89 -14.08 26.41
C GLY A 74 -14.49 -14.28 25.83
N ALA A 75 -14.01 -13.35 25.01
CA ALA A 75 -12.63 -13.37 24.53
C ALA A 75 -11.66 -13.19 25.72
N GLN A 76 -10.56 -13.94 25.73
CA GLN A 76 -9.59 -13.96 26.84
C GLN A 76 -8.40 -13.02 26.58
N ALA A 77 -8.17 -12.68 25.32
CA ALA A 77 -7.05 -11.86 24.89
C ALA A 77 -7.42 -11.08 23.63
N VAL A 78 -6.72 -9.97 23.42
CA VAL A 78 -6.89 -9.08 22.26
C VAL A 78 -5.62 -9.06 21.45
N HIS A 79 -5.71 -9.43 20.18
CA HIS A 79 -4.65 -9.26 19.21
C HIS A 79 -4.86 -7.96 18.45
N PRO A 80 -4.01 -6.94 18.62
CA PRO A 80 -4.21 -5.64 17.99
C PRO A 80 -3.75 -5.60 16.53
N GLY A 81 -2.94 -6.57 16.09
CA GLY A 81 -2.34 -6.54 14.76
C GLY A 81 -1.32 -5.41 14.66
N TYR A 82 -1.48 -4.52 13.67
CA TYR A 82 -0.67 -3.33 13.50
C TYR A 82 -1.53 -2.10 13.17
N GLY A 83 -1.05 -0.91 13.53
CA GLY A 83 -1.86 0.31 13.44
C GLY A 83 -3.03 0.32 14.45
N PHE A 84 -3.96 1.27 14.28
CA PHE A 84 -5.03 1.54 15.24
C PHE A 84 -4.51 1.67 16.68
N LEU A 85 -4.91 0.76 17.58
CA LEU A 85 -4.55 0.78 19.00
C LEU A 85 -3.35 -0.12 19.33
N SER A 86 -2.63 -0.66 18.34
CA SER A 86 -1.52 -1.60 18.58
C SER A 86 -0.34 -1.02 19.35
N GLU A 87 -0.18 0.30 19.31
CA GLU A 87 0.91 1.04 19.96
C GLU A 87 0.33 2.08 20.94
N ASN A 88 -0.89 1.85 21.44
CA ASN A 88 -1.54 2.73 22.41
C ASN A 88 -1.40 2.13 23.82
N GLU A 89 -0.63 2.80 24.69
CA GLU A 89 -0.34 2.35 26.04
C GLU A 89 -1.57 2.35 26.95
N GLU A 90 -2.46 3.34 26.80
CA GLU A 90 -3.69 3.46 27.59
C GLU A 90 -4.63 2.29 27.32
N PHE A 91 -4.69 1.85 26.06
CA PHE A 91 -5.48 0.69 25.65
C PHE A 91 -4.92 -0.62 26.23
N ALA A 92 -3.60 -0.81 26.20
CA ALA A 92 -2.97 -1.97 26.82
C ALA A 92 -3.20 -2.02 28.35
N GLU A 93 -3.17 -0.86 29.03
CA GLU A 93 -3.51 -0.75 30.45
C GLU A 93 -4.99 -1.04 30.72
N ALA A 94 -5.89 -0.48 29.89
CA ALA A 94 -7.33 -0.69 30.01
C ALA A 94 -7.72 -2.17 29.82
N LEU A 95 -7.10 -2.87 28.87
CA LEU A 95 -7.30 -4.32 28.70
C LEU A 95 -6.85 -5.09 29.94
N THR A 96 -5.68 -4.77 30.48
CA THR A 96 -5.15 -5.42 31.69
C THR A 96 -6.07 -5.18 32.89
N ALA A 97 -6.57 -3.95 33.06
CA ALA A 97 -7.54 -3.60 34.11
C ALA A 97 -8.87 -4.34 33.94
N ALA A 98 -9.27 -4.66 32.71
CA ALA A 98 -10.45 -5.47 32.39
C ALA A 98 -10.20 -6.99 32.49
N GLY A 99 -9.01 -7.44 32.88
CA GLY A 99 -8.64 -8.86 32.98
C GLY A 99 -8.41 -9.55 31.63
N LEU A 100 -8.18 -8.77 30.57
CA LEU A 100 -7.89 -9.23 29.21
C LEU A 100 -6.39 -9.19 28.95
N VAL A 101 -5.86 -10.22 28.28
CA VAL A 101 -4.45 -10.23 27.87
C VAL A 101 -4.28 -9.42 26.59
N PHE A 102 -3.42 -8.40 26.61
CA PHE A 102 -2.95 -7.74 25.40
C PHE A 102 -1.87 -8.61 24.72
N ILE A 103 -2.10 -9.04 23.48
CA ILE A 103 -1.14 -9.85 22.72
C ILE A 103 -0.14 -8.90 22.05
N GLY A 104 0.81 -8.42 22.85
CA GLY A 104 1.81 -7.44 22.46
C GLY A 104 2.73 -7.09 23.64
N PRO A 105 3.57 -6.05 23.50
CA PRO A 105 4.42 -5.59 24.59
C PRO A 105 3.63 -4.98 25.74
N PRO A 106 4.21 -4.93 26.96
CA PRO A 106 3.58 -4.25 28.08
C PRO A 106 3.46 -2.75 27.82
N ALA A 107 2.45 -2.10 28.41
CA ALA A 107 2.21 -0.67 28.27
C ALA A 107 3.42 0.20 28.65
N SER A 108 4.22 -0.23 29.64
CA SER A 108 5.47 0.43 30.01
C SER A 108 6.49 0.48 28.86
N ALA A 109 6.59 -0.58 28.06
CA ALA A 109 7.48 -0.63 26.91
C ALA A 109 6.96 0.23 25.75
N ILE A 110 5.64 0.23 25.50
CA ILE A 110 4.99 1.11 24.52
C ILE A 110 5.28 2.57 24.87
N ARG A 111 5.02 2.98 26.12
CA ARG A 111 5.29 4.32 26.63
C ARG A 111 6.76 4.73 26.51
N ALA A 112 7.68 3.82 26.88
CA ALA A 112 9.11 4.09 26.82
C ALA A 112 9.58 4.40 25.39
N MET A 113 8.99 3.75 24.39
CA MET A 113 9.35 3.94 22.98
C MET A 113 8.53 5.02 22.25
N GLY A 114 7.44 5.52 22.85
CA GLY A 114 6.61 6.58 22.26
C GLY A 114 7.28 7.96 22.19
N SER A 115 8.26 8.25 23.06
CA SER A 115 9.02 9.51 23.06
C SER A 115 10.42 9.31 22.48
N LYS A 116 10.77 10.05 21.42
CA LYS A 116 12.08 9.95 20.76
C LYS A 116 13.25 10.27 21.70
N SER A 117 13.11 11.28 22.55
CA SER A 117 14.16 11.69 23.48
C SER A 117 14.41 10.61 24.55
N GLU A 118 13.33 10.11 25.17
CA GLU A 118 13.42 9.06 26.20
C GLU A 118 13.91 7.74 25.60
N ALA A 119 13.41 7.36 24.43
CA ALA A 119 13.87 6.18 23.71
C ALA A 119 15.38 6.25 23.45
N LYS A 120 15.90 7.39 22.97
CA LYS A 120 17.34 7.56 22.73
C LYS A 120 18.18 7.50 24.00
N LYS A 121 17.74 8.11 25.09
CA LYS A 121 18.45 8.01 26.39
C LYS A 121 18.55 6.55 26.86
N LEU A 122 17.45 5.80 26.76
CA LEU A 122 17.40 4.39 27.11
C LEU A 122 18.32 3.55 26.22
N MET A 123 18.26 3.77 24.90
CA MET A 123 19.11 3.08 23.93
C MET A 123 20.60 3.38 24.13
N GLY A 124 20.96 4.63 24.44
CA GLY A 124 22.33 5.01 24.77
C GLY A 124 22.83 4.30 26.03
N THR A 125 22.00 4.19 27.06
CA THR A 125 22.32 3.44 28.29
C THR A 125 22.46 1.93 28.01
N ALA A 126 21.71 1.41 27.05
CA ALA A 126 21.78 0.02 26.60
C ALA A 126 22.93 -0.27 25.62
N ASN A 127 23.83 0.69 25.37
CA ASN A 127 24.92 0.61 24.40
C ASN A 127 24.47 0.31 22.96
N VAL A 128 23.26 0.71 22.60
CA VAL A 128 22.77 0.63 21.23
C VAL A 128 23.35 1.82 20.44
N PRO A 129 23.97 1.61 19.26
CA PRO A 129 24.54 2.70 18.47
C PRO A 129 23.50 3.78 18.14
N LEU A 130 23.75 5.02 18.55
CA LEU A 130 22.90 6.17 18.25
C LEU A 130 23.52 7.04 17.16
N THR A 131 22.69 7.70 16.36
CA THR A 131 23.17 8.69 15.38
C THR A 131 23.94 9.78 16.12
N PRO A 132 25.17 10.13 15.69
CA PRO A 132 25.90 11.24 16.28
C PRO A 132 25.03 12.50 16.28
N GLY A 133 24.88 13.11 17.44
CA GLY A 133 23.89 14.16 17.61
C GLY A 133 23.88 14.80 19.00
N TYR A 134 23.17 15.90 19.09
CA TYR A 134 22.85 16.58 20.34
C TYR A 134 21.39 16.32 20.73
N HIS A 135 21.20 15.79 21.94
CA HIS A 135 19.91 15.39 22.49
C HIS A 135 19.66 15.97 23.88
N GLY A 136 20.41 17.01 24.26
CA GLY A 136 20.31 17.63 25.58
C GLY A 136 19.13 18.59 25.72
N ASP A 137 18.86 18.96 26.97
CA ASP A 137 17.74 19.85 27.33
C ASP A 137 18.08 21.34 27.12
N ASP A 138 19.34 21.69 26.84
CA ASP A 138 19.74 23.07 26.59
C ASP A 138 19.44 23.47 25.14
N GLN A 139 18.37 24.26 24.98
CA GLN A 139 17.79 24.64 23.70
C GLN A 139 18.23 26.03 23.22
N ARG A 140 19.32 26.59 23.76
CA ARG A 140 19.84 27.90 23.33
C ARG A 140 20.31 27.81 21.87
N PRO A 141 19.83 28.69 20.95
CA PRO A 141 20.18 28.64 19.53
C PRO A 141 21.69 28.66 19.26
N THR A 142 22.46 29.41 20.05
CA THR A 142 23.92 29.48 19.94
C THR A 142 24.61 28.17 20.29
N LEU A 143 24.13 27.44 21.31
CA LEU A 143 24.66 26.13 21.66
C LEU A 143 24.30 25.11 20.58
N LEU A 144 23.02 25.09 20.17
CA LEU A 144 22.54 24.21 19.10
C LEU A 144 23.36 24.38 17.81
N HIS A 145 23.66 25.62 17.43
CA HIS A 145 24.51 25.91 16.27
C HIS A 145 25.94 25.39 16.46
N ALA A 146 26.55 25.63 17.62
CA ALA A 146 27.89 25.10 17.92
C ALA A 146 27.94 23.56 17.95
N GLU A 147 26.89 22.89 18.43
CA GLU A 147 26.78 21.44 18.39
C GLU A 147 26.63 20.92 16.95
N ALA A 148 25.86 21.60 16.10
CA ALA A 148 25.79 21.29 14.67
C ALA A 148 27.16 21.41 13.98
N GLU A 149 27.97 22.41 14.33
CA GLU A 149 29.34 22.55 13.83
C GLU A 149 30.25 21.41 14.30
N LYS A 150 30.13 20.97 15.56
CA LYS A 150 30.89 19.83 16.09
C LYS A 150 30.52 18.51 15.43
N ILE A 151 29.23 18.26 15.19
CA ILE A 151 28.72 17.07 14.48
C ILE A 151 29.20 17.10 13.02
N GLY A 152 29.27 18.29 12.44
CA GLY A 152 29.66 18.55 11.06
C GLY A 152 28.51 18.36 10.09
N TYR A 153 28.43 19.24 9.09
CA TYR A 153 27.37 19.23 8.08
C TYR A 153 27.53 18.09 7.06
N PRO A 154 26.45 17.63 6.40
CA PRO A 154 25.05 18.02 6.64
C PRO A 154 24.50 17.46 7.96
N VAL A 155 23.60 18.21 8.60
CA VAL A 155 22.87 17.82 9.82
C VAL A 155 21.37 17.91 9.62
N LEU A 156 20.61 17.20 10.44
CA LEU A 156 19.16 17.18 10.45
C LEU A 156 18.66 17.71 11.80
N ILE A 157 17.93 18.81 11.77
CA ILE A 157 17.19 19.33 12.94
C ILE A 157 15.86 18.58 12.98
N LYS A 158 15.51 17.98 14.11
CA LYS A 158 14.25 17.25 14.31
C LYS A 158 13.51 17.77 15.53
N ALA A 159 12.20 17.91 15.46
CA ALA A 159 11.36 18.08 16.64
C ALA A 159 11.54 16.89 17.59
N ALA A 160 11.64 17.17 18.90
CA ALA A 160 11.76 16.12 19.92
C ALA A 160 10.45 15.36 20.11
N ALA A 161 9.32 16.07 20.01
CA ALA A 161 7.98 15.50 19.98
C ALA A 161 7.51 15.20 18.54
N GLY A 162 6.68 14.17 18.39
CA GLY A 162 6.01 13.82 17.12
C GLY A 162 6.71 12.76 16.26
N GLY A 163 6.04 12.33 15.18
CA GLY A 163 6.47 11.26 14.26
C GLY A 163 6.16 11.58 12.79
N GLY A 164 6.54 10.68 11.87
CA GLY A 164 6.13 10.77 10.44
C GLY A 164 6.80 11.89 9.62
N GLY A 165 7.98 12.36 10.04
CA GLY A 165 8.80 13.31 9.28
C GLY A 165 8.38 14.79 9.35
N LYS A 166 7.29 15.11 10.04
CA LYS A 166 6.91 16.50 10.38
C LYS A 166 7.89 17.10 11.39
N GLY A 167 8.24 18.37 11.22
CA GLY A 167 9.21 19.07 12.07
C GLY A 167 10.66 18.63 11.85
N MET A 168 11.05 18.31 10.61
CA MET A 168 12.45 18.01 10.25
C MET A 168 13.00 19.04 9.26
N ARG A 169 14.27 19.45 9.41
CA ARG A 169 14.97 20.35 8.49
C ARG A 169 16.39 19.88 8.24
N LEU A 170 16.69 19.54 6.98
CA LEU A 170 18.04 19.29 6.53
C LEU A 170 18.79 20.63 6.45
N VAL A 171 19.97 20.68 7.03
CA VAL A 171 20.88 21.83 6.96
C VAL A 171 22.19 21.35 6.36
N GLU A 172 22.54 21.89 5.20
CA GLU A 172 23.75 21.48 4.46
C GLU A 172 24.97 22.30 4.82
N LYS A 173 24.79 23.52 5.36
CA LYS A 173 25.87 24.46 5.69
C LYS A 173 25.57 25.25 6.95
N SER A 174 26.62 25.73 7.61
CA SER A 174 26.50 26.46 8.88
C SER A 174 25.69 27.75 8.77
N GLU A 175 25.78 28.44 7.63
CA GLU A 175 25.06 29.69 7.37
C GLU A 175 23.53 29.55 7.36
N ASP A 176 23.01 28.38 6.98
CA ASP A 176 21.57 28.12 6.87
C ASP A 176 20.94 27.66 8.20
N PHE A 177 21.78 27.34 9.21
CA PHE A 177 21.33 26.73 10.46
C PHE A 177 20.36 27.61 11.26
N PRO A 178 20.59 28.93 11.46
CA PRO A 178 19.70 29.75 12.27
C PRO A 178 18.26 29.81 11.72
N ASP A 179 18.13 29.96 10.40
CA ASP A 179 16.83 30.04 9.73
C ASP A 179 16.10 28.69 9.75
N ALA A 180 16.83 27.61 9.50
CA ALA A 180 16.30 26.25 9.59
C ALA A 180 15.83 25.90 11.01
N LEU A 181 16.60 26.28 12.04
CA LEU A 181 16.23 26.09 13.44
C LEU A 181 14.93 26.85 13.78
N ALA A 182 14.86 28.13 13.41
CA ALA A 182 13.67 28.95 13.66
C ALA A 182 12.44 28.38 12.95
N SER A 183 12.59 27.90 11.71
CA SER A 183 11.51 27.22 10.98
C SER A 183 11.08 25.92 11.66
N CYS A 184 12.03 25.10 12.11
CA CYS A 184 11.75 23.82 12.74
C CYS A 184 10.99 24.02 14.06
N LYS A 185 11.44 24.95 14.91
CA LYS A 185 10.77 25.28 16.18
C LYS A 185 9.35 25.79 15.99
N ARG A 186 9.10 26.64 14.98
CA ARG A 186 7.73 27.12 14.68
C ARG A 186 6.80 25.97 14.31
N GLU A 187 7.27 25.05 13.46
CA GLU A 187 6.48 23.88 13.04
C GLU A 187 6.28 22.89 14.19
N ALA A 188 7.30 22.67 15.01
CA ALA A 188 7.21 21.81 16.19
C ALA A 188 6.19 22.35 17.19
N LEU A 189 6.26 23.66 17.49
CA LEU A 189 5.33 24.32 18.40
C LEU A 189 3.89 24.29 17.85
N SER A 190 3.69 24.57 16.56
CA SER A 190 2.36 24.56 15.95
C SER A 190 1.74 23.16 15.87
N SER A 191 2.57 22.14 15.68
CA SER A 191 2.10 20.77 15.42
C SER A 191 2.01 19.93 16.69
N PHE A 192 2.88 20.17 17.67
CA PHE A 192 3.06 19.32 18.84
C PHE A 192 3.01 20.08 20.17
N GLY A 193 2.95 21.42 20.15
CA GLY A 193 2.97 22.24 21.36
C GLY A 193 4.31 22.27 22.10
N ASP A 194 5.37 21.76 21.46
CA ASP A 194 6.73 21.64 22.01
C ASP A 194 7.75 22.18 21.00
N ASP A 195 8.59 23.13 21.41
CA ASP A 195 9.63 23.74 20.56
C ASP A 195 11.02 23.08 20.75
N HIS A 196 11.11 22.01 21.54
CA HIS A 196 12.35 21.26 21.77
C HIS A 196 12.78 20.56 20.48
N VAL A 197 14.04 20.72 20.09
CA VAL A 197 14.64 20.08 18.94
C VAL A 197 15.87 19.23 19.29
N LEU A 198 16.14 18.25 18.44
CA LEU A 198 17.32 17.40 18.40
C LEU A 198 18.14 17.73 17.16
N ILE A 199 19.47 17.62 17.25
CA ILE A 199 20.37 17.78 16.10
C ILE A 199 21.06 16.45 15.85
N GLU A 200 20.99 15.95 14.63
CA GLU A 200 21.59 14.68 14.26
C GLU A 200 22.42 14.80 13.01
N LYS A 201 23.45 13.97 12.88
CA LYS A 201 24.16 13.82 11.62
C LYS A 201 23.18 13.35 10.54
N TYR A 202 23.15 14.06 9.41
CA TYR A 202 22.36 13.61 8.28
C TYR A 202 23.11 12.53 7.50
N ILE A 203 22.43 11.42 7.26
CA ILE A 203 22.95 10.30 6.46
C ILE A 203 22.49 10.49 5.02
N THR A 204 23.44 10.56 4.07
CA THR A 204 23.16 10.97 2.68
C THR A 204 22.58 9.86 1.81
N LYS A 205 23.07 8.63 1.95
CA LYS A 205 22.58 7.46 1.21
C LYS A 205 22.18 6.34 2.18
N PRO A 206 21.19 6.59 3.05
CA PRO A 206 20.83 5.66 4.11
C PRO A 206 20.06 4.47 3.54
N ARG A 207 20.37 3.29 4.05
CA ARG A 207 19.49 2.12 3.98
C ARG A 207 18.64 2.09 5.23
N HIS A 208 17.36 1.77 5.06
CA HIS A 208 16.46 1.50 6.18
C HIS A 208 16.50 -0.01 6.43
N VAL A 209 17.22 -0.42 7.47
CA VAL A 209 17.38 -1.83 7.84
C VAL A 209 16.79 -2.05 9.22
N GLU A 210 15.98 -3.07 9.38
CA GLU A 210 15.27 -3.32 10.63
C GLU A 210 15.44 -4.75 11.09
N ILE A 211 15.43 -4.97 12.41
CA ILE A 211 15.62 -6.28 13.02
C ILE A 211 14.31 -6.72 13.67
N GLN A 212 13.82 -7.90 13.29
CA GLN A 212 12.71 -8.54 14.00
C GLN A 212 13.22 -9.05 15.35
N VAL A 213 12.61 -8.61 16.44
CA VAL A 213 12.87 -9.14 17.79
C VAL A 213 11.65 -9.87 18.34
N PHE A 214 11.91 -10.82 19.22
CA PHE A 214 10.90 -11.55 19.98
C PHE A 214 11.36 -11.77 21.40
N ALA A 215 10.54 -11.39 22.38
CA ALA A 215 10.82 -11.60 23.79
C ALA A 215 9.66 -12.31 24.50
N ASP A 216 9.96 -13.14 25.49
CA ASP A 216 8.95 -13.77 26.35
C ASP A 216 8.92 -13.17 27.76
N THR A 217 7.91 -13.55 28.54
CA THR A 217 7.75 -13.11 29.93
C THR A 217 8.75 -13.77 30.89
N LEU A 218 9.63 -14.65 30.40
CA LEU A 218 10.62 -15.39 31.17
C LEU A 218 12.02 -14.79 31.03
N GLY A 219 12.14 -13.66 30.31
CA GLY A 219 13.39 -12.94 30.10
C GLY A 219 14.20 -13.43 28.90
N ASN A 220 13.70 -14.39 28.12
CA ASN A 220 14.34 -14.76 26.87
C ASN A 220 14.02 -13.73 25.79
N CYS A 221 15.00 -13.42 24.95
CA CYS A 221 14.82 -12.54 23.80
C CYS A 221 15.76 -12.99 22.68
N VAL A 222 15.23 -13.07 21.46
CA VAL A 222 15.94 -13.46 20.23
C VAL A 222 15.66 -12.46 19.12
N TYR A 223 16.51 -12.42 18.10
CA TYR A 223 16.25 -11.74 16.84
C TYR A 223 16.06 -12.73 15.69
N LEU A 224 15.08 -12.46 14.82
CA LEU A 224 14.78 -13.24 13.61
C LEU A 224 15.29 -12.51 12.36
N PHE A 225 16.57 -12.11 12.44
CA PHE A 225 17.33 -11.46 11.37
C PHE A 225 16.75 -10.11 10.91
N GLU A 226 17.38 -9.57 9.87
CA GLU A 226 17.12 -8.25 9.34
C GLU A 226 16.24 -8.26 8.08
N ARG A 227 15.53 -7.15 7.90
CA ARG A 227 14.84 -6.79 6.65
C ARG A 227 15.41 -5.47 6.14
N ASP A 228 15.50 -5.34 4.82
CA ASP A 228 15.76 -4.06 4.16
C ASP A 228 14.44 -3.49 3.64
N CYS A 229 14.08 -2.32 4.15
CA CYS A 229 12.88 -1.57 3.82
C CYS A 229 13.23 -0.22 3.18
N SER A 230 14.40 -0.11 2.56
CA SER A 230 14.89 1.15 1.99
C SER A 230 14.00 1.67 0.88
N VAL A 231 13.30 0.79 0.16
CA VAL A 231 12.47 1.19 -0.98
C VAL A 231 11.13 1.70 -0.48
N GLN A 232 11.06 3.01 -0.28
CA GLN A 232 9.93 3.72 0.28
C GLN A 232 9.55 4.96 -0.54
N ARG A 233 8.27 5.33 -0.50
CA ARG A 233 7.72 6.56 -1.10
C ARG A 233 7.22 7.46 0.02
N ARG A 234 7.72 8.68 0.16
CA ARG A 234 7.26 9.65 1.19
C ARG A 234 7.12 9.01 2.58
N HIS A 235 8.12 8.22 2.99
CA HIS A 235 8.14 7.45 4.25
C HIS A 235 7.17 6.26 4.35
N GLN A 236 6.47 5.90 3.27
CA GLN A 236 5.67 4.68 3.15
C GLN A 236 6.51 3.57 2.50
N LYS A 237 6.73 2.46 3.20
CA LYS A 237 7.43 1.27 2.66
C LYS A 237 6.62 0.66 1.49
N VAL A 238 7.32 0.27 0.43
CA VAL A 238 6.72 -0.22 -0.84
C VAL A 238 7.19 -1.62 -1.21
N LEU A 239 8.51 -1.84 -1.13
CA LEU A 239 9.14 -3.15 -1.29
C LEU A 239 10.04 -3.41 -0.08
N GLU A 240 9.96 -4.63 0.43
CA GLU A 240 10.75 -5.10 1.56
C GLU A 240 11.43 -6.40 1.20
N GLU A 241 12.64 -6.62 1.71
CA GLU A 241 13.37 -7.84 1.45
C GLU A 241 14.11 -8.39 2.66
N ALA A 242 14.19 -9.72 2.76
CA ALA A 242 14.90 -10.41 3.83
C ALA A 242 15.66 -11.61 3.25
N PRO A 243 16.93 -11.84 3.65
CA PRO A 243 17.77 -10.95 4.46
C PRO A 243 18.14 -9.65 3.72
N ALA A 244 18.72 -8.68 4.41
CA ALA A 244 19.18 -7.45 3.77
C ALA A 244 20.37 -7.74 2.83
N PRO A 245 20.34 -7.27 1.56
CA PRO A 245 21.42 -7.53 0.61
C PRO A 245 22.78 -6.99 1.07
N GLY A 246 23.85 -7.74 0.80
CA GLY A 246 25.21 -7.33 1.12
C GLY A 246 25.54 -7.29 2.62
N MET A 247 24.66 -7.82 3.48
CA MET A 247 24.88 -7.87 4.92
C MET A 247 25.76 -9.05 5.33
N SER A 248 26.93 -8.77 5.90
CA SER A 248 27.84 -9.80 6.42
C SER A 248 27.30 -10.43 7.71
N GLU A 249 27.70 -11.68 7.99
CA GLU A 249 27.29 -12.37 9.23
C GLU A 249 27.70 -11.62 10.50
N ALA A 250 28.92 -11.05 10.51
CA ALA A 250 29.42 -10.29 11.65
C ALA A 250 28.55 -9.07 11.95
N ARG A 251 28.19 -8.30 10.91
CA ARG A 251 27.34 -7.12 11.05
C ARG A 251 25.90 -7.47 11.39
N ARG A 252 25.36 -8.53 10.78
CA ARG A 252 24.05 -9.08 11.12
C ARG A 252 23.97 -9.43 12.61
N ARG A 253 24.99 -10.11 13.13
CA ARG A 253 25.08 -10.44 14.56
C ARG A 253 25.15 -9.18 15.41
N GLU A 254 25.99 -8.21 15.05
CA GLU A 254 26.12 -6.94 15.78
C GLU A 254 24.79 -6.18 15.86
N MET A 255 24.09 -6.02 14.73
CA MET A 255 22.77 -5.38 14.68
C MET A 255 21.71 -6.19 15.46
N GLY A 256 21.74 -7.52 15.34
CA GLY A 256 20.84 -8.41 16.07
C GLY A 256 21.02 -8.35 17.58
N GLU A 257 22.26 -8.35 18.06
CA GLU A 257 22.60 -8.21 19.47
C GLU A 257 22.21 -6.82 20.01
N ALA A 258 22.44 -5.76 19.22
CA ALA A 258 21.99 -4.41 19.56
C ALA A 258 20.45 -4.33 19.66
N ALA A 259 19.72 -4.98 18.74
CA ALA A 259 18.26 -5.02 18.79
C ALA A 259 17.72 -5.81 19.99
N VAL A 260 18.37 -6.92 20.37
CA VAL A 260 18.04 -7.67 21.58
C VAL A 260 18.35 -6.85 22.84
N ALA A 261 19.46 -6.11 22.87
CA ALA A 261 19.79 -5.21 23.96
C ALA A 261 18.73 -4.10 24.10
N ALA A 262 18.30 -3.49 22.99
CA ALA A 262 17.22 -2.52 22.95
C ALA A 262 15.92 -3.07 23.55
N ALA A 263 15.49 -4.25 23.09
CA ALA A 263 14.27 -4.90 23.58
C ALA A 263 14.36 -5.24 25.08
N LYS A 264 15.50 -5.75 25.55
CA LYS A 264 15.70 -6.06 26.97
C LYS A 264 15.69 -4.81 27.85
N ALA A 265 16.26 -3.70 27.37
CA ALA A 265 16.35 -2.45 28.12
C ALA A 265 14.97 -1.87 28.50
N VAL A 266 13.95 -2.16 27.70
CA VAL A 266 12.58 -1.68 27.91
C VAL A 266 11.65 -2.74 28.50
N GLY A 267 12.17 -3.93 28.85
CA GLY A 267 11.38 -5.04 29.34
C GLY A 267 10.34 -5.53 28.32
N TYR A 268 10.74 -5.58 27.05
CA TYR A 268 9.84 -5.89 25.93
C TYR A 268 9.29 -7.33 26.00
N VAL A 269 8.07 -7.53 25.48
CA VAL A 269 7.42 -8.85 25.36
C VAL A 269 6.70 -8.94 24.01
N GLY A 270 6.65 -10.13 23.42
CA GLY A 270 6.01 -10.37 22.12
C GLY A 270 6.89 -9.98 20.95
N ALA A 271 6.26 -9.74 19.80
CA ALA A 271 6.93 -9.32 18.57
C ALA A 271 7.20 -7.81 18.58
N GLY A 272 8.40 -7.41 18.18
CA GLY A 272 8.77 -6.01 17.98
C GLY A 272 9.75 -5.86 16.84
N THR A 273 10.00 -4.64 16.40
CA THR A 273 11.01 -4.38 15.38
C THR A 273 11.83 -3.17 15.75
N VAL A 274 13.15 -3.35 15.75
CA VAL A 274 14.11 -2.27 16.00
C VAL A 274 14.60 -1.78 14.65
N GLU A 275 14.31 -0.53 14.33
CA GLU A 275 14.65 0.09 13.06
C GLU A 275 16.00 0.81 13.15
N PHE A 276 16.85 0.59 12.16
CA PHE A 276 18.16 1.20 12.04
C PHE A 276 18.28 1.96 10.71
N ILE A 277 18.98 3.09 10.77
CA ILE A 277 19.54 3.73 9.58
C ILE A 277 20.96 3.18 9.41
N ALA A 278 21.23 2.54 8.27
CA ALA A 278 22.54 2.01 7.92
C ALA A 278 23.20 2.82 6.79
N ASN A 279 24.47 3.13 6.94
CA ASN A 279 25.32 3.68 5.89
C ASN A 279 25.74 2.60 4.88
N GLN A 280 26.27 3.04 3.75
CA GLN A 280 26.84 2.13 2.74
C GLN A 280 28.14 1.47 3.23
N ASP A 281 28.90 2.12 4.12
CA ASP A 281 30.02 1.49 4.84
C ASP A 281 29.56 0.47 5.90
N GLY A 282 28.25 0.49 6.18
CA GLY A 282 27.48 -0.28 7.15
C GLY A 282 27.77 -0.02 8.62
N SER A 283 28.27 1.17 8.94
CA SER A 283 27.87 1.78 10.22
C SER A 283 26.35 1.90 10.28
N PHE A 284 25.77 1.67 11.45
CA PHE A 284 24.32 1.69 11.64
C PHE A 284 23.97 2.39 12.94
N PHE A 285 22.78 2.98 12.97
CA PHE A 285 22.31 3.80 14.06
C PHE A 285 20.83 3.54 14.32
N PHE A 286 20.47 3.39 15.60
CA PHE A 286 19.09 3.23 16.04
C PHE A 286 18.26 4.44 15.62
N MET A 287 17.12 4.15 14.99
CA MET A 287 16.15 5.14 14.57
C MET A 287 14.97 5.15 15.55
N GLU A 288 14.29 4.02 15.65
CA GLU A 288 13.14 3.83 16.54
C GLU A 288 12.87 2.34 16.78
N MET A 289 11.98 2.04 17.71
CA MET A 289 11.47 0.69 17.93
C MET A 289 9.96 0.71 17.79
N ASN A 290 9.45 -0.04 16.81
CA ASN A 290 8.03 -0.22 16.65
C ASN A 290 7.54 -1.32 17.58
N THR A 291 6.55 -1.00 18.40
CA THR A 291 6.11 -1.84 19.52
C THR A 291 4.99 -2.80 19.14
N ARG A 292 5.10 -3.39 17.94
CA ARG A 292 4.08 -4.22 17.30
C ARG A 292 4.68 -5.19 16.29
N LEU A 293 3.84 -6.11 15.79
CA LEU A 293 4.15 -6.87 14.58
C LEU A 293 4.25 -5.91 13.38
N GLN A 294 5.28 -6.06 12.55
CA GLN A 294 5.40 -5.26 11.33
C GLN A 294 4.54 -5.78 10.19
N VAL A 295 4.24 -4.91 9.23
CA VAL A 295 3.40 -5.27 8.07
C VAL A 295 4.11 -6.33 7.23
N GLU A 296 5.41 -6.13 7.04
CA GLU A 296 6.43 -6.88 6.32
C GLU A 296 7.02 -8.06 7.11
N HIS A 297 6.41 -8.45 8.23
CA HIS A 297 6.80 -9.67 8.94
C HIS A 297 6.80 -10.94 8.06
N PRO A 298 5.97 -11.09 7.00
CA PRO A 298 6.00 -12.29 6.17
C PRO A 298 7.34 -12.57 5.49
N VAL A 299 8.16 -11.57 5.12
CA VAL A 299 9.49 -11.88 4.55
C VAL A 299 10.40 -12.56 5.58
N THR A 300 10.29 -12.19 6.86
CA THR A 300 10.97 -12.89 7.95
C THR A 300 10.42 -14.31 8.13
N GLU A 301 9.10 -14.50 8.06
CA GLU A 301 8.48 -15.84 8.13
C GLU A 301 8.97 -16.74 7.00
N MET A 302 9.08 -16.22 5.78
CA MET A 302 9.53 -17.00 4.61
C MET A 302 10.98 -17.45 4.71
N ILE A 303 11.89 -16.62 5.25
CA ILE A 303 13.31 -17.04 5.38
C ILE A 303 13.59 -17.89 6.63
N THR A 304 12.75 -17.81 7.65
CA THR A 304 12.96 -18.56 8.92
C THR A 304 12.08 -19.80 9.04
N GLY A 305 11.01 -19.88 8.25
CA GLY A 305 9.96 -20.90 8.38
C GLY A 305 9.13 -20.80 9.66
N GLN A 306 9.22 -19.69 10.39
CA GLN A 306 8.48 -19.46 11.64
C GLN A 306 7.18 -18.70 11.38
N ASP A 307 6.15 -18.98 12.18
CA ASP A 307 4.91 -18.19 12.21
C ASP A 307 4.94 -17.25 13.41
N LEU A 308 5.10 -15.96 13.15
CA LEU A 308 5.31 -14.96 14.20
C LEU A 308 4.02 -14.65 14.96
N VAL A 309 2.86 -14.78 14.33
CA VAL A 309 1.57 -14.67 15.03
C VAL A 309 1.40 -15.84 16.00
N GLU A 310 1.82 -17.05 15.63
CA GLU A 310 1.81 -18.19 16.53
C GLU A 310 2.71 -17.95 17.75
N TRP A 311 3.92 -17.41 17.53
CA TRP A 311 4.81 -17.03 18.62
C TRP A 311 4.18 -15.98 19.53
N GLN A 312 3.45 -14.99 18.98
CA GLN A 312 2.79 -13.94 19.78
C GLN A 312 1.73 -14.56 20.69
N LEU A 313 0.92 -15.48 20.16
CA LEU A 313 -0.11 -16.18 20.91
C LEU A 313 0.47 -17.07 22.03
N ARG A 314 1.58 -17.78 21.75
CA ARG A 314 2.27 -18.61 22.74
C ARG A 314 2.85 -17.77 23.89
N VAL A 315 3.59 -16.72 23.54
CA VAL A 315 4.21 -15.81 24.50
C VAL A 315 3.16 -15.09 25.35
N ALA A 316 2.10 -14.56 24.74
CA ALA A 316 1.02 -13.93 25.47
C ALA A 316 0.28 -14.91 26.41
N ALA A 317 0.29 -16.21 26.08
CA ALA A 317 -0.23 -17.26 26.96
C ALA A 317 0.77 -17.71 28.04
N GLY A 318 1.89 -17.00 28.22
CA GLY A 318 2.93 -17.26 29.23
C GLY A 318 3.89 -18.41 28.87
N GLN A 319 3.94 -18.85 27.61
CA GLN A 319 4.87 -19.89 27.18
C GLN A 319 6.25 -19.30 26.85
N PRO A 320 7.34 -20.09 26.97
CA PRO A 320 8.65 -19.68 26.51
C PRO A 320 8.70 -19.50 24.98
N LEU A 321 9.72 -18.77 24.51
CA LEU A 321 10.05 -18.74 23.08
C LEU A 321 10.24 -20.17 22.51
N PRO A 322 9.69 -20.49 21.33
CA PRO A 322 9.82 -21.83 20.76
C PRO A 322 11.25 -22.24 20.38
N LEU A 323 12.11 -21.27 20.06
CA LEU A 323 13.48 -21.48 19.63
C LEU A 323 14.43 -20.50 20.32
N LYS A 324 15.67 -20.95 20.53
CA LYS A 324 16.81 -20.12 20.96
C LYS A 324 17.51 -19.48 19.76
N GLN A 325 18.35 -18.48 20.02
CA GLN A 325 19.05 -17.71 18.98
C GLN A 325 19.87 -18.61 18.03
N GLU A 326 20.56 -19.61 18.59
CA GLU A 326 21.41 -20.55 17.86
C GLU A 326 20.63 -21.58 17.01
N GLN A 327 19.30 -21.67 17.19
CA GLN A 327 18.42 -22.56 16.41
C GLN A 327 17.74 -21.84 15.25
N LEU A 328 17.89 -20.52 15.15
CA LEU A 328 17.34 -19.72 14.07
C LEU A 328 18.33 -19.71 12.90
N GLU A 329 17.82 -19.93 11.69
CA GLU A 329 18.60 -20.00 10.47
C GLU A 329 17.93 -19.16 9.37
N ILE A 330 18.75 -18.58 8.49
CA ILE A 330 18.29 -17.95 7.25
C ILE A 330 18.25 -19.01 6.15
N ARG A 331 17.12 -19.12 5.47
CA ARG A 331 16.94 -19.95 4.28
C ARG A 331 16.51 -19.09 3.12
N GLY A 332 17.29 -19.11 2.04
CA GLY A 332 16.99 -18.38 0.82
C GLY A 332 16.81 -16.87 1.01
N HIS A 333 15.97 -16.28 0.17
CA HIS A 333 15.70 -14.85 0.10
C HIS A 333 14.22 -14.61 -0.19
N ALA A 334 13.62 -13.68 0.53
CA ALA A 334 12.23 -13.27 0.37
C ALA A 334 12.12 -11.80 -0.06
N LEU A 335 11.12 -11.53 -0.89
CA LEU A 335 10.70 -10.19 -1.30
C LEU A 335 9.21 -10.04 -1.00
N GLU A 336 8.81 -8.89 -0.49
CA GLU A 336 7.42 -8.49 -0.34
C GLU A 336 7.15 -7.22 -1.14
N ALA A 337 5.97 -7.17 -1.75
CA ALA A 337 5.45 -6.01 -2.42
C ALA A 337 4.06 -5.67 -1.89
N ARG A 338 3.86 -4.40 -1.51
CA ARG A 338 2.56 -3.89 -1.07
C ARG A 338 1.72 -3.47 -2.27
N ILE A 339 0.67 -4.24 -2.53
CA ILE A 339 -0.29 -3.97 -3.61
C ILE A 339 -1.31 -2.97 -3.09
N TYR A 340 -1.27 -1.74 -3.60
CA TYR A 340 -2.18 -0.66 -3.22
C TYR A 340 -3.15 -0.29 -4.35
N ALA A 341 -4.36 0.09 -3.96
CA ALA A 341 -5.27 0.87 -4.79
C ALA A 341 -4.79 2.34 -4.84
N GLU A 342 -3.86 2.64 -5.75
CA GLU A 342 -3.30 3.99 -5.94
C GLU A 342 -2.85 4.19 -7.39
N ASP A 343 -2.84 5.44 -7.86
CA ASP A 343 -2.35 5.83 -9.18
C ASP A 343 -0.94 6.41 -9.09
N ALA A 344 0.07 5.56 -9.31
CA ALA A 344 1.48 5.95 -9.28
C ALA A 344 1.81 7.09 -10.27
N SER A 345 1.14 7.15 -11.43
CA SER A 345 1.40 8.17 -12.45
C SER A 345 0.94 9.57 -12.03
N LYS A 346 -0.07 9.64 -11.16
CA LYS A 346 -0.62 10.88 -10.59
C LYS A 346 -0.02 11.20 -9.22
N GLY A 347 1.19 10.73 -8.93
CA GLY A 347 1.82 10.97 -7.63
C GLY A 347 1.25 10.09 -6.51
N PHE A 348 0.77 8.90 -6.88
CA PHE A 348 0.24 7.87 -6.00
C PHE A 348 -0.97 8.34 -5.19
N LEU A 349 -1.91 8.97 -5.89
CA LEU A 349 -3.21 9.30 -5.31
C LEU A 349 -3.95 7.99 -5.02
N PRO A 350 -4.52 7.82 -3.81
CA PRO A 350 -5.34 6.66 -3.50
C PRO A 350 -6.53 6.52 -4.46
N ALA A 351 -6.85 5.29 -4.81
CA ALA A 351 -8.00 4.93 -5.60
C ALA A 351 -9.03 4.20 -4.73
N THR A 352 -10.31 4.45 -4.98
CA THR A 352 -11.42 3.77 -4.32
C THR A 352 -12.37 3.20 -5.37
N GLY A 353 -13.22 2.27 -4.96
CA GLY A 353 -14.23 1.67 -5.83
C GLY A 353 -14.21 0.16 -5.79
N LYS A 354 -15.01 -0.45 -6.66
CA LYS A 354 -15.24 -1.89 -6.67
C LYS A 354 -14.11 -2.64 -7.38
N LEU A 355 -13.66 -3.73 -6.77
CA LEU A 355 -12.75 -4.70 -7.36
C LEU A 355 -13.54 -5.61 -8.31
N VAL A 356 -13.87 -5.12 -9.50
CA VAL A 356 -14.65 -5.87 -10.51
C VAL A 356 -13.94 -7.15 -10.94
N ARG A 357 -12.61 -7.09 -11.01
CA ARG A 357 -11.77 -8.27 -11.19
C ARG A 357 -10.64 -8.24 -10.16
N LEU A 358 -10.43 -9.36 -9.47
CA LEU A 358 -9.28 -9.56 -8.61
C LEU A 358 -8.79 -11.01 -8.72
N VAL A 359 -7.73 -11.22 -9.49
CA VAL A 359 -7.05 -12.52 -9.57
C VAL A 359 -5.61 -12.37 -9.12
N PRO A 360 -5.27 -12.80 -7.88
CA PRO A 360 -3.88 -12.87 -7.44
C PRO A 360 -3.11 -13.98 -8.17
N PRO A 361 -1.77 -13.97 -8.14
CA PRO A 361 -0.97 -15.10 -8.59
C PRO A 361 -1.30 -16.35 -7.76
N ALA A 362 -1.09 -17.53 -8.35
CA ALA A 362 -1.33 -18.79 -7.67
C ALA A 362 -0.37 -18.95 -6.47
N GLU A 363 -0.93 -19.19 -5.28
CA GLU A 363 -0.14 -19.46 -4.09
C GLU A 363 0.61 -20.80 -4.23
N SER A 364 1.81 -20.84 -3.68
CA SER A 364 2.70 -22.01 -3.64
C SER A 364 3.64 -21.89 -2.44
N ILE A 365 4.53 -22.86 -2.25
CA ILE A 365 5.57 -22.74 -1.21
C ILE A 365 6.49 -21.52 -1.41
N ASN A 366 6.59 -21.01 -2.64
CA ASN A 366 7.44 -19.86 -2.99
C ASN A 366 6.66 -18.55 -3.22
N VAL A 367 5.32 -18.58 -3.23
CA VAL A 367 4.47 -17.41 -3.51
C VAL A 367 3.31 -17.42 -2.53
N ARG A 368 3.20 -16.35 -1.75
CA ARG A 368 2.19 -16.16 -0.71
C ARG A 368 1.47 -14.84 -0.95
N VAL A 369 0.17 -14.83 -0.75
CA VAL A 369 -0.65 -13.61 -0.86
C VAL A 369 -1.46 -13.42 0.41
N ASP A 370 -1.07 -12.43 1.19
CA ASP A 370 -1.83 -12.02 2.37
C ASP A 370 -2.78 -10.88 1.97
N THR A 371 -4.09 -11.08 2.06
CA THR A 371 -5.09 -10.10 1.61
C THR A 371 -6.33 -10.09 2.50
N GLY A 372 -6.98 -8.92 2.57
CA GLY A 372 -8.23 -8.71 3.30
C GLY A 372 -9.45 -8.49 2.39
N VAL A 373 -9.28 -8.57 1.07
CA VAL A 373 -10.32 -8.30 0.08
C VAL A 373 -10.43 -9.44 -0.93
N GLU A 374 -11.58 -9.52 -1.58
CA GLU A 374 -11.92 -10.50 -2.61
C GLU A 374 -12.52 -9.81 -3.84
N GLU A 375 -12.63 -10.53 -4.95
CA GLU A 375 -13.34 -10.01 -6.13
C GLU A 375 -14.78 -9.65 -5.76
N GLY A 376 -15.20 -8.44 -6.15
CA GLY A 376 -16.51 -7.87 -5.82
C GLY A 376 -16.52 -6.98 -4.59
N ASP A 377 -15.49 -7.02 -3.73
CA ASP A 377 -15.37 -6.11 -2.59
C ASP A 377 -15.10 -4.66 -3.06
N GLU A 378 -15.30 -3.71 -2.15
CA GLU A 378 -15.10 -2.29 -2.39
C GLU A 378 -13.94 -1.74 -1.55
N ILE A 379 -13.05 -0.98 -2.19
CA ILE A 379 -12.04 -0.18 -1.50
C ILE A 379 -12.68 1.16 -1.13
N THR A 380 -13.00 1.35 0.15
CA THR A 380 -13.65 2.55 0.67
C THR A 380 -12.65 3.64 1.08
N PRO A 381 -13.02 4.93 1.10
CA PRO A 381 -12.12 6.03 1.47
C PRO A 381 -11.76 6.10 2.98
N PHE A 382 -12.42 5.30 3.84
CA PHE A 382 -12.29 5.38 5.29
C PHE A 382 -10.98 4.79 5.85
N TYR A 383 -10.31 3.94 5.08
CA TYR A 383 -9.21 3.10 5.56
C TYR A 383 -8.03 3.10 4.61
N ASP A 384 -6.99 2.34 4.94
CA ASP A 384 -5.79 2.14 4.11
C ASP A 384 -6.12 1.46 2.75
N PRO A 385 -5.49 1.88 1.62
CA PRO A 385 -5.79 1.35 0.28
C PRO A 385 -5.11 0.01 -0.05
N MET A 386 -4.42 -0.63 0.88
CA MET A 386 -3.72 -1.87 0.62
C MET A 386 -4.69 -3.00 0.30
N ILE A 387 -4.55 -3.55 -0.91
CA ILE A 387 -5.31 -4.70 -1.42
C ILE A 387 -4.71 -5.99 -0.87
N ALA A 388 -3.38 -6.11 -0.95
CA ALA A 388 -2.66 -7.32 -0.56
C ALA A 388 -1.18 -7.05 -0.31
N LYS A 389 -0.54 -7.99 0.37
CA LYS A 389 0.91 -8.18 0.36
C LYS A 389 1.21 -9.38 -0.52
N LEU A 390 2.01 -9.16 -1.55
CA LEU A 390 2.54 -10.22 -2.40
C LEU A 390 3.93 -10.58 -1.91
N ILE A 391 4.11 -11.81 -1.44
CA ILE A 391 5.39 -12.27 -0.91
C ILE A 391 5.90 -13.41 -1.77
N VAL A 392 7.16 -13.35 -2.15
CA VAL A 392 7.84 -14.43 -2.85
C VAL A 392 9.10 -14.84 -2.12
N TRP A 393 9.49 -16.09 -2.29
CA TRP A 393 10.72 -16.64 -1.75
C TRP A 393 11.43 -17.52 -2.77
N ASP A 394 12.74 -17.51 -2.77
CA ASP A 394 13.57 -18.43 -3.54
C ASP A 394 14.90 -18.70 -2.84
N GLU A 395 15.69 -19.65 -3.34
CA GLU A 395 17.00 -19.98 -2.77
C GLU A 395 18.02 -18.83 -2.90
N THR A 396 17.81 -17.95 -3.87
CA THR A 396 18.67 -16.80 -4.15
C THR A 396 17.84 -15.54 -4.37
N ARG A 397 18.45 -14.37 -4.13
CA ARG A 397 17.82 -13.08 -4.41
C ARG A 397 17.41 -12.93 -5.88
N ASP A 398 18.24 -13.38 -6.81
CA ASP A 398 17.93 -13.31 -8.25
C ASP A 398 16.74 -14.21 -8.62
N GLY A 399 16.64 -15.40 -8.01
CA GLY A 399 15.47 -16.26 -8.11
C GLY A 399 14.22 -15.58 -7.57
N ALA A 400 14.31 -14.96 -6.40
CA ALA A 400 13.20 -14.22 -5.79
C ALA A 400 12.77 -13.01 -6.67
N LEU A 401 13.71 -12.29 -7.27
CA LEU A 401 13.42 -11.19 -8.21
C LEU A 401 12.69 -11.69 -9.46
N ALA A 402 13.18 -12.77 -10.08
CA ALA A 402 12.53 -13.37 -11.25
C ALA A 402 11.10 -13.84 -10.91
N ARG A 403 10.94 -14.42 -9.73
CA ARG A 403 9.65 -14.88 -9.21
C ARG A 403 8.70 -13.72 -8.92
N MET A 404 9.17 -12.64 -8.30
CA MET A 404 8.37 -11.44 -8.04
C MET A 404 7.86 -10.85 -9.35
N ARG A 405 8.72 -10.73 -10.38
CA ARG A 405 8.31 -10.26 -11.71
C ARG A 405 7.21 -11.13 -12.31
N LYS A 406 7.35 -12.45 -12.22
CA LYS A 406 6.33 -13.39 -12.73
C LYS A 406 5.02 -13.28 -11.95
N ALA A 407 5.10 -13.17 -10.62
CA ALA A 407 3.94 -13.09 -9.75
C ALA A 407 3.16 -11.77 -9.94
N LEU A 408 3.85 -10.64 -10.10
CA LEU A 408 3.23 -9.36 -10.45
C LEU A 408 2.58 -9.41 -11.84
N ALA A 409 3.24 -10.03 -12.83
CA ALA A 409 2.69 -10.21 -14.17
C ALA A 409 1.42 -11.08 -14.21
N ASP A 410 1.26 -12.01 -13.27
CA ASP A 410 0.06 -12.86 -13.17
C ASP A 410 -1.08 -12.19 -12.40
N TYR A 411 -0.81 -11.08 -11.71
CA TYR A 411 -1.77 -10.37 -10.88
C TYR A 411 -2.69 -9.51 -11.74
N ARG A 412 -3.99 -9.83 -11.77
CA ARG A 412 -4.99 -9.10 -12.57
C ARG A 412 -5.98 -8.38 -11.67
N VAL A 413 -5.98 -7.05 -11.72
CA VAL A 413 -6.92 -6.19 -10.98
C VAL A 413 -7.60 -5.22 -11.93
N ALA A 414 -8.93 -5.21 -11.95
CA ALA A 414 -9.72 -4.25 -12.72
C ALA A 414 -10.88 -3.68 -11.89
N GLY A 415 -11.33 -2.49 -12.27
CA GLY A 415 -12.35 -1.70 -11.55
C GLY A 415 -11.77 -0.43 -10.90
N LEU A 416 -10.50 -0.47 -10.50
CA LEU A 416 -9.76 0.68 -9.98
C LEU A 416 -8.28 0.62 -10.39
N THR A 417 -7.56 1.73 -10.22
CA THR A 417 -6.13 1.83 -10.52
C THR A 417 -5.30 1.24 -9.37
N THR A 418 -4.20 0.55 -9.70
CA THR A 418 -3.28 -0.03 -8.71
C THR A 418 -1.83 0.32 -9.01
N ASN A 419 -0.95 0.10 -8.04
CA ASN A 419 0.49 0.30 -8.20
C ASN A 419 1.24 -0.90 -8.83
N ILE A 420 0.56 -1.95 -9.30
CA ILE A 420 1.20 -3.19 -9.78
C ILE A 420 2.19 -2.92 -10.92
N ASP A 421 1.82 -2.12 -11.91
CA ASP A 421 2.71 -1.79 -13.03
C ASP A 421 3.96 -1.01 -12.57
N PHE A 422 3.79 -0.15 -11.56
CA PHE A 422 4.91 0.56 -10.93
C PHE A 422 5.83 -0.41 -10.19
N LEU A 423 5.29 -1.34 -9.42
CA LEU A 423 6.05 -2.38 -8.73
C LEU A 423 6.82 -3.27 -9.72
N SER A 424 6.19 -3.63 -10.85
CA SER A 424 6.84 -4.39 -11.93
C SER A 424 8.07 -3.67 -12.49
N ARG A 425 7.96 -2.35 -12.73
CA ARG A 425 9.10 -1.51 -13.13
C ARG A 425 10.14 -1.40 -12.03
N LEU A 426 9.73 -1.25 -10.78
CA LEU A 426 10.62 -1.11 -9.63
C LEU A 426 11.49 -2.35 -9.42
N VAL A 427 10.89 -3.55 -9.50
CA VAL A 427 11.63 -4.83 -9.42
C VAL A 427 12.52 -5.05 -10.65
N ALA A 428 12.16 -4.47 -11.80
CA ALA A 428 12.99 -4.47 -13.02
C ALA A 428 14.11 -3.41 -13.02
N CYS A 429 14.04 -2.43 -12.12
CA CYS A 429 15.00 -1.32 -12.07
C CYS A 429 16.42 -1.84 -11.80
N PRO A 430 17.43 -1.45 -12.60
CA PRO A 430 18.81 -1.88 -12.40
C PRO A 430 19.37 -1.56 -11.00
N ALA A 431 18.99 -0.43 -10.40
CA ALA A 431 19.43 -0.06 -9.05
C ALA A 431 18.91 -1.07 -8.01
N PHE A 432 17.62 -1.39 -8.06
CA PHE A 432 17.03 -2.39 -7.16
C PHE A 432 17.59 -3.80 -7.44
N ALA A 433 17.63 -4.22 -8.71
CA ALA A 433 18.11 -5.53 -9.09
C ALA A 433 19.57 -5.78 -8.65
N LYS A 434 20.43 -4.75 -8.65
CA LYS A 434 21.82 -4.84 -8.21
C LYS A 434 22.05 -4.50 -6.73
N ALA A 435 20.99 -4.37 -5.95
CA ALA A 435 21.04 -4.00 -4.53
C ALA A 435 21.72 -2.65 -4.23
N ASP A 436 21.63 -1.70 -5.16
CA ASP A 436 22.03 -0.30 -4.94
C ASP A 436 20.90 0.47 -4.23
N LEU A 437 20.66 0.10 -2.97
CA LEU A 437 19.50 0.53 -2.19
C LEU A 437 19.79 1.75 -1.31
N ASP A 438 18.80 2.64 -1.23
CA ASP A 438 18.69 3.72 -0.25
C ASP A 438 17.26 4.27 -0.24
N THR A 439 16.95 5.07 0.78
CA THR A 439 15.61 5.66 0.97
C THR A 439 15.17 6.64 -0.13
N GLY A 440 16.08 7.09 -0.99
CA GLY A 440 15.81 7.99 -2.12
C GLY A 440 15.78 7.27 -3.47
N LEU A 441 15.75 5.93 -3.51
CA LEU A 441 15.84 5.16 -4.76
C LEU A 441 14.74 5.52 -5.76
N ILE A 442 13.49 5.68 -5.31
CA ILE A 442 12.35 5.99 -6.19
C ILE A 442 12.53 7.35 -6.86
N GLU A 443 12.85 8.39 -6.08
CA GLU A 443 13.18 9.72 -6.60
C GLU A 443 14.41 9.71 -7.51
N ARG A 444 15.47 8.97 -7.16
CA ARG A 444 16.69 8.87 -7.98
C ARG A 444 16.44 8.19 -9.33
N GLN A 445 15.52 7.21 -9.37
CA GLN A 445 15.21 6.41 -10.56
C GLN A 445 13.91 6.85 -11.23
N LYS A 446 13.48 8.10 -11.01
CA LYS A 446 12.20 8.62 -11.49
C LYS A 446 11.99 8.42 -12.99
N ASP A 447 13.00 8.71 -13.81
CA ASP A 447 12.89 8.58 -15.27
C ASP A 447 12.64 7.14 -15.73
N PHE A 448 13.19 6.15 -15.00
CA PHE A 448 12.96 4.74 -15.29
C PHE A 448 11.60 4.26 -14.78
N LEU A 449 11.18 4.74 -13.60
CA LEU A 449 9.97 4.28 -12.92
C LEU A 449 8.69 4.94 -13.44
N PHE A 450 8.81 6.14 -14.00
CA PHE A 450 7.71 6.93 -14.58
C PHE A 450 8.03 7.32 -16.02
N PRO A 451 8.15 6.33 -16.94
CA PRO A 451 8.37 6.63 -18.33
C PRO A 451 7.19 7.42 -18.91
N ALA A 452 7.44 8.19 -19.96
CA ALA A 452 6.39 8.87 -20.71
C ALA A 452 5.34 7.85 -21.19
N ALA A 453 4.07 8.26 -21.17
CA ALA A 453 2.97 7.43 -21.66
C ALA A 453 3.27 7.02 -23.11
N GLN A 454 3.26 5.72 -23.35
CA GLN A 454 3.41 5.16 -24.69
C GLN A 454 2.03 4.74 -25.20
N PRO A 455 1.77 4.88 -26.52
CA PRO A 455 0.54 4.37 -27.10
C PRO A 455 0.35 2.89 -26.78
N VAL A 456 -0.89 2.48 -26.58
CA VAL A 456 -1.21 1.07 -26.36
C VAL A 456 -0.71 0.23 -27.55
N PRO A 457 0.06 -0.85 -27.31
CA PRO A 457 0.60 -1.68 -28.39
C PRO A 457 -0.48 -2.26 -29.29
N ARG A 458 -0.15 -2.43 -30.57
CA ARG A 458 -1.04 -3.04 -31.59
C ARG A 458 -1.66 -4.35 -31.12
N ASP A 459 -0.87 -5.25 -30.53
CA ASP A 459 -1.35 -6.54 -30.03
C ASP A 459 -2.41 -6.40 -28.93
N ALA A 460 -2.29 -5.40 -28.04
CA ALA A 460 -3.28 -5.14 -27.00
C ALA A 460 -4.60 -4.60 -27.58
N LEU A 461 -4.53 -3.74 -28.60
CA LEU A 461 -5.70 -3.25 -29.35
C LEU A 461 -6.40 -4.39 -30.11
N LEU A 462 -5.64 -5.27 -30.75
CA LEU A 462 -6.18 -6.46 -31.43
C LEU A 462 -6.86 -7.40 -30.43
N VAL A 463 -6.23 -7.66 -29.28
CA VAL A 463 -6.80 -8.48 -28.20
C VAL A 463 -8.07 -7.84 -27.65
N ALA A 464 -8.09 -6.52 -27.41
CA ALA A 464 -9.30 -5.82 -26.99
C ALA A 464 -10.44 -5.99 -28.01
N THR A 465 -10.13 -5.83 -29.29
CA THR A 465 -11.08 -5.99 -30.40
C THR A 465 -11.66 -7.40 -30.45
N VAL A 466 -10.81 -8.43 -30.36
CA VAL A 466 -11.25 -9.83 -30.31
C VAL A 466 -12.08 -10.10 -29.04
N GLY A 467 -11.70 -9.51 -27.91
CA GLY A 467 -12.46 -9.52 -26.67
C GLY A 467 -13.90 -9.03 -26.85
N GLU A 468 -14.10 -7.84 -27.45
CA GLU A 468 -15.43 -7.29 -27.77
C GLU A 468 -16.25 -8.26 -28.62
N LEU A 469 -15.66 -8.76 -29.71
CA LEU A 469 -16.33 -9.64 -30.66
C LEU A 469 -16.78 -10.95 -29.97
N LEU A 470 -15.91 -11.52 -29.12
CA LEU A 470 -16.22 -12.74 -28.37
C LEU A 470 -17.26 -12.50 -27.28
N TRP A 471 -17.25 -11.34 -26.63
CA TRP A 471 -18.29 -10.99 -25.67
C TRP A 471 -19.67 -10.87 -26.31
N GLU A 472 -19.77 -10.17 -27.44
CA GLU A 472 -21.03 -10.05 -28.17
C GLU A 472 -21.55 -11.40 -28.63
N GLN A 473 -20.68 -12.26 -29.17
CA GLN A 473 -21.03 -13.63 -29.55
C GLN A 473 -21.49 -14.47 -28.35
N HIS A 474 -20.82 -14.33 -27.20
CA HIS A 474 -21.16 -15.09 -26.00
C HIS A 474 -22.49 -14.61 -25.38
N ALA A 475 -22.69 -13.29 -25.29
CA ALA A 475 -23.94 -12.69 -24.80
C ALA A 475 -25.12 -13.08 -25.70
N ALA A 476 -24.95 -13.06 -27.02
CA ALA A 476 -25.97 -13.50 -27.96
C ALA A 476 -26.30 -14.99 -27.81
N LYS A 477 -25.29 -15.85 -27.61
CA LYS A 477 -25.52 -17.29 -27.35
C LYS A 477 -26.24 -17.54 -26.02
N GLN A 478 -25.91 -16.80 -24.97
CA GLN A 478 -26.63 -16.90 -23.69
C GLN A 478 -28.09 -16.44 -23.83
N ALA A 479 -28.34 -15.33 -24.53
CA ALA A 479 -29.69 -14.85 -24.82
C ALA A 479 -30.51 -15.85 -25.67
N ALA A 480 -29.86 -16.57 -26.59
CA ALA A 480 -30.48 -17.66 -27.35
C ALA A 480 -30.94 -18.78 -26.42
N GLN A 481 -30.07 -19.23 -25.51
CA GLN A 481 -30.34 -20.34 -24.59
C GLN A 481 -31.47 -20.05 -23.61
N THR A 482 -31.62 -18.79 -23.20
CA THR A 482 -32.72 -18.35 -22.31
C THR A 482 -33.97 -17.90 -23.07
N GLY A 483 -33.89 -17.79 -24.40
CA GLY A 483 -34.99 -17.39 -25.27
C GLY A 483 -35.87 -18.55 -25.72
N GLY A 484 -36.96 -18.23 -26.42
CA GLY A 484 -37.88 -19.21 -26.98
C GLY A 484 -37.37 -19.95 -28.22
N ASP A 485 -36.21 -19.55 -28.76
CA ASP A 485 -35.56 -20.20 -29.91
C ASP A 485 -34.03 -20.27 -29.74
N PRO A 486 -33.52 -21.33 -29.07
CA PRO A 486 -32.08 -21.53 -28.84
C PRO A 486 -31.25 -21.74 -30.10
N TRP A 487 -31.88 -22.07 -31.23
CA TRP A 487 -31.20 -22.37 -32.50
C TRP A 487 -31.34 -21.24 -33.53
N SER A 488 -31.92 -20.11 -33.13
CA SER A 488 -32.09 -18.95 -34.01
C SER A 488 -30.75 -18.49 -34.61
N PRO A 489 -30.63 -18.40 -35.95
CA PRO A 489 -29.40 -17.97 -36.62
C PRO A 489 -29.04 -16.51 -36.29
N TRP A 490 -30.00 -15.71 -35.81
CA TRP A 490 -29.78 -14.30 -35.44
C TRP A 490 -28.87 -14.13 -34.22
N HIS A 491 -28.65 -15.18 -33.44
CA HIS A 491 -27.72 -15.18 -32.30
C HIS A 491 -26.28 -15.55 -32.68
N ALA A 492 -26.00 -15.93 -33.94
CA ALA A 492 -24.66 -16.35 -34.35
C ALA A 492 -23.64 -15.19 -34.32
N ARG A 493 -24.08 -13.95 -34.58
CA ARG A 493 -23.24 -12.74 -34.63
C ARG A 493 -21.96 -12.94 -35.47
N ASP A 494 -22.08 -13.69 -36.57
CA ASP A 494 -21.00 -14.05 -37.50
C ASP A 494 -20.88 -13.08 -38.69
N GLY A 495 -21.70 -12.02 -38.69
CA GLY A 495 -21.70 -11.03 -39.76
C GLY A 495 -22.36 -11.50 -41.06
N TRP A 496 -23.24 -12.51 -41.02
CA TRP A 496 -23.92 -12.98 -42.23
C TRP A 496 -24.61 -11.84 -43.01
N ARG A 497 -24.40 -11.86 -44.33
CA ARG A 497 -24.97 -10.95 -45.34
C ARG A 497 -25.10 -11.73 -46.64
N MET A 498 -26.11 -11.42 -47.45
CA MET A 498 -26.42 -12.20 -48.67
C MET A 498 -25.36 -12.05 -49.78
N ASN A 499 -24.78 -10.86 -49.97
CA ASN A 499 -23.94 -10.54 -51.14
C ASN A 499 -22.64 -9.80 -50.81
N LEU A 500 -22.32 -9.59 -49.53
CA LEU A 500 -21.16 -8.81 -49.07
C LEU A 500 -20.54 -9.44 -47.83
N SER A 501 -19.28 -9.16 -47.54
CA SER A 501 -18.73 -9.43 -46.20
C SER A 501 -19.17 -8.30 -45.26
N ALA A 502 -19.69 -8.63 -44.08
CA ALA A 502 -19.93 -7.61 -43.08
C ALA A 502 -18.61 -6.98 -42.65
N ALA A 503 -18.62 -5.66 -42.51
CA ALA A 503 -17.54 -4.90 -41.92
C ALA A 503 -18.11 -3.88 -40.92
N ARG A 504 -17.37 -3.60 -39.86
CA ARG A 504 -17.70 -2.55 -38.88
C ARG A 504 -16.44 -1.93 -38.31
N THR A 505 -16.59 -0.74 -37.74
CA THR A 505 -15.53 -0.07 -36.99
C THR A 505 -15.77 -0.23 -35.50
N ILE A 506 -14.75 -0.64 -34.77
CA ILE A 506 -14.71 -0.62 -33.31
C ILE A 506 -13.68 0.43 -32.91
N SER A 507 -14.13 1.46 -32.20
CA SER A 507 -13.29 2.59 -31.82
C SER A 507 -12.90 2.48 -30.34
N PHE A 508 -11.62 2.69 -30.06
CA PHE A 508 -11.08 2.79 -28.72
C PHE A 508 -10.43 4.16 -28.52
N ARG A 509 -10.51 4.69 -27.31
CA ARG A 509 -9.80 5.89 -26.90
C ARG A 509 -8.67 5.50 -25.95
N ASP A 510 -7.47 5.89 -26.33
CA ASP A 510 -6.23 5.78 -25.56
C ASP A 510 -5.77 7.20 -25.18
N GLY A 511 -6.08 7.60 -23.94
CA GLY A 511 -5.97 8.99 -23.52
C GLY A 511 -6.84 9.92 -24.37
N GLU A 512 -6.22 10.84 -25.11
CA GLU A 512 -6.93 11.73 -26.05
C GLU A 512 -7.03 11.16 -27.47
N THR A 513 -6.27 10.09 -27.75
CA THR A 513 -6.16 9.51 -29.09
C THR A 513 -7.33 8.58 -29.37
N LEU A 514 -8.06 8.82 -30.45
CA LEU A 514 -9.06 7.89 -30.97
C LEU A 514 -8.39 6.90 -31.94
N VAL A 515 -8.64 5.61 -31.74
CA VAL A 515 -8.11 4.51 -32.54
C VAL A 515 -9.27 3.72 -33.12
N ASP A 516 -9.46 3.84 -34.43
CA ASP A 516 -10.47 3.10 -35.17
C ASP A 516 -9.93 1.76 -35.68
N VAL A 517 -10.59 0.68 -35.30
CA VAL A 517 -10.26 -0.69 -35.71
C VAL A 517 -11.30 -1.18 -36.70
N GLN A 518 -10.90 -1.47 -37.94
CA GLN A 518 -11.79 -2.01 -38.96
C GLN A 518 -11.85 -3.53 -38.85
N VAL A 519 -13.04 -4.08 -38.65
CA VAL A 519 -13.27 -5.53 -38.51
C VAL A 519 -14.12 -6.01 -39.67
N ARG A 520 -13.58 -6.90 -40.50
CA ARG A 520 -14.31 -7.62 -41.56
C ARG A 520 -14.54 -9.07 -41.14
N TYR A 521 -15.75 -9.56 -41.32
CA TYR A 521 -16.16 -10.90 -40.89
C TYR A 521 -15.91 -11.94 -41.99
N HIS A 522 -15.31 -13.06 -41.61
CA HIS A 522 -15.04 -14.23 -42.45
C HIS A 522 -15.47 -15.51 -41.71
N GLY A 523 -16.77 -15.66 -41.48
CA GLY A 523 -17.34 -16.77 -40.70
C GLY A 523 -16.94 -16.69 -39.23
N GLN A 524 -16.17 -17.67 -38.73
CA GLN A 524 -15.68 -17.68 -37.34
C GLN A 524 -14.35 -16.93 -37.16
N ARG A 525 -13.81 -16.34 -38.23
CA ARG A 525 -12.60 -15.53 -38.20
C ARG A 525 -12.94 -14.09 -38.56
N TRP A 526 -12.05 -13.20 -38.16
CA TRP A 526 -12.11 -11.78 -38.48
C TRP A 526 -10.84 -11.38 -39.20
N GLU A 527 -10.96 -10.47 -40.14
CA GLU A 527 -9.84 -9.72 -40.68
C GLU A 527 -9.88 -8.34 -40.02
N ILE A 528 -8.88 -8.05 -39.19
CA ILE A 528 -8.79 -6.83 -38.39
C ILE A 528 -7.73 -5.93 -39.01
N ALA A 529 -8.13 -4.78 -39.54
CA ALA A 529 -7.23 -3.77 -40.07
C ALA A 529 -7.03 -2.63 -39.07
N LEU A 530 -5.76 -2.40 -38.71
CA LEU A 530 -5.31 -1.41 -37.74
C LEU A 530 -3.95 -0.86 -38.17
N PHE A 531 -3.79 0.47 -38.15
CA PHE A 531 -2.58 1.17 -38.57
C PHE A 531 -2.09 0.83 -39.99
N GLY A 532 -3.03 0.55 -40.91
CA GLY A 532 -2.72 0.18 -42.30
C GLY A 532 -2.32 -1.29 -42.50
N GLU A 533 -2.26 -2.09 -41.43
CA GLU A 533 -1.94 -3.52 -41.48
C GLU A 533 -3.18 -4.37 -41.18
N SER A 534 -3.34 -5.47 -41.91
CA SER A 534 -4.43 -6.43 -41.73
C SER A 534 -3.92 -7.69 -41.02
N THR A 535 -4.63 -8.15 -40.00
CA THR A 535 -4.35 -9.38 -39.26
C THR A 535 -5.58 -10.28 -39.27
N VAL A 536 -5.40 -11.55 -39.60
CA VAL A 536 -6.46 -12.55 -39.47
C VAL A 536 -6.53 -12.98 -38.02
N ALA A 537 -7.64 -12.67 -37.36
CA ALA A 537 -7.87 -12.99 -35.97
C ALA A 537 -8.94 -14.07 -35.80
N SER A 538 -8.74 -14.93 -34.81
CA SER A 538 -9.77 -15.83 -34.29
C SER A 538 -9.66 -15.84 -32.76
N GLY A 539 -10.67 -16.37 -32.07
CA GLY A 539 -10.51 -16.56 -30.65
C GLY A 539 -11.58 -17.43 -30.01
N LYS A 540 -11.26 -17.86 -28.80
CA LYS A 540 -12.16 -18.66 -27.97
C LYS A 540 -12.06 -18.19 -26.52
N LYS A 541 -13.22 -17.93 -25.92
CA LYS A 541 -13.33 -17.74 -24.48
C LYS A 541 -12.94 -19.04 -23.76
N LEU A 542 -11.98 -18.96 -22.85
CA LEU A 542 -11.53 -20.11 -22.07
C LEU A 542 -12.38 -20.24 -20.81
N ASP A 543 -12.23 -19.30 -19.89
CA ASP A 543 -12.96 -19.21 -18.63
C ASP A 543 -13.00 -17.75 -18.15
N GLY A 544 -14.11 -17.35 -17.53
CA GLY A 544 -14.29 -16.00 -17.01
C GLY A 544 -14.02 -14.91 -18.06
N ASP A 545 -12.96 -14.15 -17.85
CA ASP A 545 -12.45 -13.04 -18.67
C ASP A 545 -11.25 -13.42 -19.56
N ARG A 546 -10.85 -14.70 -19.56
CA ARG A 546 -9.69 -15.18 -20.33
C ARG A 546 -10.07 -15.66 -21.72
N PHE A 547 -9.22 -15.29 -22.68
CA PHE A 547 -9.38 -15.61 -24.09
C PHE A 547 -8.09 -16.24 -24.62
N ALA A 548 -8.25 -17.30 -25.42
CA ALA A 548 -7.25 -17.71 -26.37
C ALA A 548 -7.51 -16.92 -27.66
N VAL A 549 -6.58 -16.06 -28.01
CA VAL A 549 -6.64 -15.21 -29.21
C VAL A 549 -5.60 -15.73 -30.20
N GLU A 550 -6.04 -16.01 -31.42
CA GLU A 550 -5.16 -16.35 -32.54
C GLU A 550 -5.04 -15.12 -33.43
N LEU A 551 -3.81 -14.64 -33.64
CA LEU A 551 -3.48 -13.53 -34.52
C LEU A 551 -2.50 -14.06 -35.57
N ASP A 552 -2.96 -14.19 -36.81
CA ASP A 552 -2.26 -14.82 -37.92
C ASP A 552 -1.79 -16.26 -37.56
N ASP A 553 -0.50 -16.46 -37.30
CA ASP A 553 0.11 -17.73 -36.91
C ASP A 553 0.46 -17.83 -35.42
N ARG A 554 0.17 -16.78 -34.64
CA ARG A 554 0.48 -16.69 -33.21
C ARG A 554 -0.75 -16.92 -32.35
N ARG A 555 -0.57 -17.70 -31.27
CA ARG A 555 -1.59 -17.85 -30.22
C ARG A 555 -1.17 -17.12 -28.95
N LEU A 556 -2.06 -16.28 -28.44
CA LEU A 556 -1.90 -15.51 -27.21
C LEU A 556 -2.97 -15.92 -26.19
N ILE A 557 -2.60 -15.92 -24.92
CA ILE A 557 -3.56 -15.97 -23.81
C ILE A 557 -3.60 -14.58 -23.20
N ALA A 558 -4.79 -14.00 -23.17
CA ALA A 558 -5.03 -12.67 -22.61
C ALA A 558 -6.30 -12.67 -21.78
N SER A 559 -6.44 -11.68 -20.91
CA SER A 559 -7.71 -11.42 -20.24
C SER A 559 -8.19 -10.04 -20.66
N VAL A 560 -9.47 -9.91 -20.99
CA VAL A 560 -10.09 -8.60 -21.27
C VAL A 560 -11.22 -8.47 -20.28
N VAL A 561 -11.24 -7.39 -19.50
CA VAL A 561 -12.28 -7.09 -18.52
C VAL A 561 -12.96 -5.78 -18.92
N ALA A 562 -14.29 -5.82 -19.03
CA ALA A 562 -15.11 -4.65 -19.32
C ALA A 562 -15.73 -4.13 -18.03
N VAL A 563 -15.57 -2.84 -17.78
CA VAL A 563 -16.24 -2.09 -16.71
C VAL A 563 -16.82 -0.85 -17.35
N ASP A 564 -18.14 -0.80 -17.53
CA ASP A 564 -18.83 0.22 -18.33
C ASP A 564 -18.19 0.35 -19.72
N ASP A 565 -17.67 1.52 -20.10
CA ASP A 565 -16.93 1.73 -21.34
C ASP A 565 -15.44 1.37 -21.24
N LYS A 566 -14.90 1.21 -20.03
CA LYS A 566 -13.50 0.87 -19.82
C LYS A 566 -13.22 -0.58 -20.18
N ARG A 567 -12.13 -0.81 -20.92
CA ARG A 567 -11.59 -2.12 -21.28
C ARG A 567 -10.19 -2.26 -20.71
N THR A 568 -10.04 -3.13 -19.73
CA THR A 568 -8.75 -3.48 -19.16
C THR A 568 -8.25 -4.76 -19.82
N VAL A 569 -7.16 -4.67 -20.57
CA VAL A 569 -6.49 -5.80 -21.24
C VAL A 569 -5.27 -6.21 -20.43
N PHE A 570 -5.24 -7.46 -20.00
CA PHE A 570 -4.08 -8.10 -19.40
C PHE A 570 -3.40 -8.99 -20.45
N LEU A 571 -2.20 -8.61 -20.87
CA LEU A 571 -1.45 -9.30 -21.91
C LEU A 571 0.04 -9.36 -21.55
N GLN A 572 0.59 -10.57 -21.50
CA GLN A 572 2.03 -10.83 -21.28
C GLN A 572 2.62 -10.14 -20.03
N GLY A 573 1.83 -9.98 -18.98
CA GLY A 573 2.26 -9.35 -17.72
C GLY A 573 2.13 -7.83 -17.68
N SER A 574 1.59 -7.22 -18.72
CA SER A 574 1.26 -5.79 -18.77
C SER A 574 -0.25 -5.58 -18.71
N THR A 575 -0.65 -4.47 -18.10
CA THR A 575 -2.04 -4.02 -18.06
C THR A 575 -2.21 -2.80 -18.98
N TYR A 576 -3.21 -2.85 -19.84
CA TYR A 576 -3.57 -1.74 -20.73
C TYR A 576 -5.02 -1.34 -20.48
N SER A 577 -5.28 -0.04 -20.39
CA SER A 577 -6.62 0.51 -20.19
C SER A 577 -7.03 1.31 -21.41
N LEU A 578 -8.16 0.94 -22.00
CA LEU A 578 -8.77 1.60 -23.15
C LEU A 578 -10.19 2.03 -22.78
N LEU A 579 -10.73 3.05 -23.42
CA LEU A 579 -12.15 3.37 -23.36
C LEU A 579 -12.80 2.97 -24.69
N ARG A 580 -13.90 2.23 -24.64
CA ARG A 580 -14.71 1.91 -25.81
C ARG A 580 -15.48 3.18 -26.20
N ASP A 581 -15.18 3.73 -27.37
CA ASP A 581 -15.88 4.91 -27.90
C ASP A 581 -17.02 4.42 -28.81
N ASP A 582 -18.25 4.39 -28.29
CA ASP A 582 -19.44 4.06 -29.09
C ASP A 582 -20.14 5.35 -29.59
N PRO A 583 -20.08 5.66 -30.90
CA PRO A 583 -20.71 6.87 -31.45
C PRO A 583 -22.21 6.96 -31.20
N LEU A 584 -22.91 5.84 -30.99
CA LEU A 584 -24.35 5.82 -30.74
C LEU A 584 -24.71 6.16 -29.29
N HIS A 585 -23.82 5.91 -28.32
CA HIS A 585 -24.03 6.31 -26.92
C HIS A 585 -23.77 7.79 -26.66
N ARG A 586 -23.05 8.47 -27.55
CA ARG A 586 -22.67 9.88 -27.41
C ARG A 586 -23.84 10.86 -27.56
N VAL A 587 -24.98 10.42 -28.08
CA VAL A 587 -26.17 11.27 -28.30
C VAL A 587 -26.98 11.48 -27.01
N ASP A 588 -26.82 10.63 -25.99
CA ASP A 588 -27.56 10.71 -24.72
C ASP A 588 -26.79 11.42 -23.59
N ALA A 589 -25.46 11.55 -23.70
CA ALA A 589 -24.64 12.26 -22.73
C ALA A 589 -24.44 13.72 -23.17
N GLY A 590 -25.32 14.61 -22.71
CA GLY A 590 -25.20 16.05 -22.91
C GLY A 590 -23.86 16.61 -22.44
N ASP A 591 -23.40 17.64 -23.13
CA ASP A 591 -22.14 18.37 -22.98
C ASP A 591 -21.52 18.34 -21.56
N SER A 592 -20.31 17.82 -21.47
CA SER A 592 -19.44 17.98 -20.29
C SER A 592 -19.17 19.46 -20.04
N HIS A 593 -19.63 19.98 -18.91
CA HIS A 593 -19.39 21.35 -18.45
C HIS A 593 -17.89 21.68 -18.42
N GLY A 594 -17.44 22.48 -19.39
CA GLY A 594 -16.12 23.11 -19.39
C GLY A 594 -16.08 24.27 -18.39
N GLY A 595 -15.21 24.16 -17.38
CA GLY A 595 -14.84 25.28 -16.50
C GLY A 595 -14.58 24.93 -15.02
N GLY A 596 -15.01 23.75 -14.54
CA GLY A 596 -14.84 23.36 -13.14
C GLY A 596 -13.53 22.60 -12.88
N LEU A 597 -12.85 22.92 -11.77
CA LEU A 597 -11.81 22.06 -11.21
C LEU A 597 -12.51 20.90 -10.48
N THR A 598 -12.29 19.68 -10.94
CA THR A 598 -12.89 18.47 -10.38
C THR A 598 -12.00 17.80 -9.34
N ALA A 599 -12.60 17.00 -8.45
CA ALA A 599 -11.89 16.20 -7.48
C ALA A 599 -11.05 15.15 -8.21
N PRO A 600 -9.72 15.10 -7.97
CA PRO A 600 -8.85 14.12 -8.60
C PRO A 600 -8.92 12.74 -7.92
N MET A 601 -9.62 12.66 -6.79
CA MET A 601 -9.84 11.48 -5.96
C MET A 601 -11.02 11.72 -5.01
N PRO A 602 -11.74 10.66 -4.58
CA PRO A 602 -12.72 10.76 -3.50
C PRO A 602 -12.03 11.11 -2.19
N GLY A 603 -12.67 11.96 -1.38
CA GLY A 603 -12.07 12.43 -0.14
C GLY A 603 -12.99 13.35 0.65
N LYS A 604 -12.49 13.88 1.76
CA LYS A 604 -13.18 14.86 2.58
C LYS A 604 -12.53 16.22 2.41
N VAL A 605 -13.31 17.28 2.23
CA VAL A 605 -12.78 18.65 2.22
C VAL A 605 -12.37 19.02 3.65
N VAL A 606 -11.09 19.26 3.90
CA VAL A 606 -10.58 19.60 5.24
C VAL A 606 -10.54 21.11 5.45
N ALA A 607 -10.08 21.84 4.44
CA ALA A 607 -9.89 23.28 4.52
C ALA A 607 -10.16 23.95 3.18
N LEU A 608 -10.80 25.11 3.22
CA LEU A 608 -10.90 26.05 2.11
C LEU A 608 -9.87 27.15 2.37
N LEU A 609 -8.86 27.27 1.50
CA LEU A 609 -7.70 28.14 1.70
C LEU A 609 -7.86 29.49 1.00
N ALA A 610 -8.68 29.56 -0.05
CA ALA A 610 -9.03 30.78 -0.76
C ALA A 610 -10.49 31.18 -0.50
N GLN A 611 -10.86 32.41 -0.86
CA GLN A 611 -12.23 32.91 -0.73
C GLN A 611 -12.92 33.09 -2.09
N PRO A 612 -14.23 32.78 -2.21
CA PRO A 612 -15.01 33.17 -3.39
C PRO A 612 -14.84 34.66 -3.72
N GLY A 613 -14.62 34.97 -4.99
CA GLY A 613 -14.30 36.31 -5.50
C GLY A 613 -12.81 36.69 -5.45
N GLN A 614 -11.95 35.88 -4.85
CA GLN A 614 -10.51 36.15 -4.77
C GLN A 614 -9.84 35.91 -6.12
N LYS A 615 -9.04 36.89 -6.57
CA LYS A 615 -8.07 36.69 -7.65
C LYS A 615 -6.87 35.92 -7.13
N VAL A 616 -6.50 34.86 -7.85
CA VAL A 616 -5.43 33.95 -7.49
C VAL A 616 -4.48 33.78 -8.66
N ASP A 617 -3.19 33.71 -8.36
CA ASP A 617 -2.17 33.37 -9.35
C ASP A 617 -2.16 31.85 -9.60
N LYS A 618 -1.58 31.44 -10.73
CA LYS A 618 -1.33 30.02 -11.02
C LYS A 618 -0.53 29.37 -9.88
N GLY A 619 -1.00 28.22 -9.40
CA GLY A 619 -0.37 27.46 -8.31
C GLY A 619 -0.84 27.87 -6.91
N THR A 620 -1.68 28.90 -6.78
CA THR A 620 -2.26 29.29 -5.48
C THR A 620 -3.09 28.15 -4.90
N PRO A 621 -2.86 27.74 -3.64
CA PRO A 621 -3.71 26.77 -2.94
C PRO A 621 -5.15 27.25 -2.79
N LEU A 622 -6.12 26.43 -3.21
CA LEU A 622 -7.55 26.74 -3.15
C LEU A 622 -8.25 25.99 -2.02
N LEU A 623 -8.03 24.68 -1.92
CA LEU A 623 -8.59 23.84 -0.85
C LEU A 623 -7.70 22.61 -0.59
N ILE A 624 -7.92 21.95 0.54
CA ILE A 624 -7.26 20.70 0.93
C ILE A 624 -8.31 19.59 1.00
N LEU A 625 -8.06 18.50 0.28
CA LEU A 625 -8.76 17.23 0.42
C LEU A 625 -7.96 16.28 1.29
N GLU A 626 -8.63 15.51 2.14
CA GLU A 626 -8.03 14.37 2.85
C GLU A 626 -8.74 13.09 2.46
N ALA A 627 -7.99 12.08 2.07
CA ALA A 627 -8.49 10.71 2.00
C ALA A 627 -7.40 9.72 2.41
N MET A 628 -7.79 8.65 3.10
CA MET A 628 -6.89 7.54 3.44
C MET A 628 -5.58 8.02 4.11
N LYS A 629 -5.69 8.99 5.03
CA LYS A 629 -4.57 9.66 5.76
C LYS A 629 -3.60 10.48 4.89
N MET A 630 -3.96 10.77 3.64
CA MET A 630 -3.21 11.66 2.77
C MET A 630 -3.98 12.96 2.53
N GLU A 631 -3.31 14.08 2.73
CA GLU A 631 -3.79 15.40 2.32
C GLU A 631 -3.31 15.71 0.90
N HIS A 632 -4.19 16.27 0.08
CA HIS A 632 -3.90 16.75 -1.26
C HIS A 632 -4.44 18.17 -1.45
N THR A 633 -3.56 19.10 -1.75
CA THR A 633 -3.90 20.50 -1.98
C THR A 633 -4.27 20.72 -3.44
N ILE A 634 -5.50 21.15 -3.68
CA ILE A 634 -5.94 21.60 -4.99
C ILE A 634 -5.47 23.03 -5.21
N THR A 635 -4.72 23.25 -6.29
CA THR A 635 -4.14 24.55 -6.65
C THR A 635 -4.78 25.13 -7.91
N ALA A 636 -4.73 26.45 -8.06
CA ALA A 636 -5.24 27.14 -9.24
C ALA A 636 -4.44 26.74 -10.49
N PRO A 637 -5.07 26.27 -11.58
CA PRO A 637 -4.38 25.78 -12.78
C PRO A 637 -3.78 26.92 -13.62
N ALA A 638 -4.33 28.13 -13.48
CA ALA A 638 -3.92 29.37 -14.14
C ALA A 638 -4.18 30.56 -13.20
N ALA A 639 -3.76 31.76 -13.62
CA ALA A 639 -4.23 32.99 -12.96
C ALA A 639 -5.71 33.20 -13.30
N GLY A 640 -6.49 33.67 -12.33
CA GLY A 640 -7.93 33.83 -12.52
C GLY A 640 -8.68 34.14 -11.23
N THR A 641 -10.00 34.07 -11.28
CA THR A 641 -10.88 34.36 -10.15
C THR A 641 -11.61 33.09 -9.69
N LEU A 642 -11.50 32.79 -8.40
CA LEU A 642 -12.30 31.76 -7.75
C LEU A 642 -13.76 32.22 -7.65
N LYS A 643 -14.72 31.54 -8.29
CA LYS A 643 -16.15 31.92 -8.23
C LYS A 643 -16.84 31.36 -7.01
N ALA A 644 -16.73 30.05 -6.81
CA ALA A 644 -17.40 29.34 -5.72
C ALA A 644 -16.71 28.01 -5.40
N PHE A 645 -16.93 27.53 -4.18
CA PHE A 645 -16.69 26.14 -3.80
C PHE A 645 -18.02 25.37 -3.85
N CYS A 646 -18.02 24.18 -4.42
CA CYS A 646 -19.20 23.32 -4.48
C CYS A 646 -19.47 22.56 -3.17
N TYR A 647 -18.49 22.53 -2.26
CA TYR A 647 -18.53 21.76 -1.01
C TYR A 647 -17.98 22.58 0.16
N ALA A 648 -18.55 22.37 1.34
CA ALA A 648 -18.08 22.97 2.59
C ALA A 648 -16.97 22.14 3.23
N ALA A 649 -16.16 22.78 4.09
CA ALA A 649 -15.20 22.07 4.94
C ALA A 649 -15.95 21.07 5.84
N GLY A 650 -15.55 19.81 5.79
CA GLY A 650 -16.20 18.69 6.48
C GLY A 650 -16.95 17.73 5.56
N GLU A 651 -17.27 18.13 4.32
CA GLU A 651 -18.09 17.32 3.40
C GLU A 651 -17.27 16.29 2.61
N GLN A 652 -17.93 15.18 2.27
CA GLN A 652 -17.36 14.09 1.47
C GLN A 652 -17.63 14.33 -0.03
N VAL A 653 -16.62 14.12 -0.85
CA VAL A 653 -16.65 14.27 -2.31
C VAL A 653 -16.29 12.95 -3.00
N SER A 654 -16.90 12.70 -4.17
CA SER A 654 -16.57 11.59 -5.05
C SER A 654 -15.53 11.99 -6.09
N ASP A 655 -14.93 10.99 -6.75
CA ASP A 655 -13.99 11.20 -7.85
C ASP A 655 -14.69 11.95 -8.99
N GLY A 656 -14.00 12.88 -9.63
CA GLY A 656 -14.53 13.66 -10.74
C GLY A 656 -15.62 14.70 -10.36
N ALA A 657 -16.02 14.80 -9.09
CA ALA A 657 -17.00 15.80 -8.67
C ALA A 657 -16.44 17.22 -8.84
N ALA A 658 -17.23 18.16 -9.37
CA ALA A 658 -16.81 19.56 -9.48
C ALA A 658 -16.59 20.13 -8.06
N LEU A 659 -15.38 20.58 -7.75
CA LEU A 659 -15.01 21.13 -6.45
C LEU A 659 -15.07 22.65 -6.42
N VAL A 660 -14.60 23.25 -7.51
CA VAL A 660 -14.40 24.69 -7.61
C VAL A 660 -14.87 25.16 -8.98
N GLU A 661 -15.67 26.21 -8.97
CA GLU A 661 -15.94 27.01 -10.17
C GLU A 661 -14.82 28.03 -10.32
N PHE A 662 -14.01 27.90 -11.37
CA PHE A 662 -12.84 28.73 -11.62
C PHE A 662 -12.96 29.44 -12.97
N GLU A 663 -12.80 30.76 -12.97
CA GLU A 663 -12.73 31.56 -14.19
C GLU A 663 -11.28 31.96 -14.43
N GLY A 664 -10.64 31.38 -15.46
CA GLY A 664 -9.30 31.78 -15.88
C GLY A 664 -9.31 33.15 -16.54
N ASP A 665 -8.25 33.94 -16.30
CA ASP A 665 -8.05 35.25 -16.93
C ASP A 665 -7.69 35.13 -18.43
#